data_AF-A0A2N2W4I5-F1
#
_entry.id   AF-A0A2N2W4I5-F1
#
_cell.length_a   1.000
_cell.length_b   1.000
_cell.length_c   1.000
_cell.angle_alpha   90.00
_cell.angle_beta   90.00
_cell.angle_gamma   90.00
#
_symmetry.space_group_name_H-M   'P 1'
#
loop_
_entity.id
_entity.type
_entity.pdbx_description
1 polymer ?
#
loop_
_entity_poly.entity_id
_entity_poly.type
_entity_poly.pdbx_seq_one_letter_code
_entity_poly.pdbx_strand_id
1 'polypeptide(L)'
;MIKIPQRIFLIVVLLICTISAITASSASGKLGKGEQSEVSNKEVVRGVVLDERGRGVAGVVVSDGFGVCKSDAGGRFSFVRAERARFVFMSTPDGYEQVGSFFYRVDGKGGVGSVDGVGDGIGDSSGNGFGESARFRSGADELVFRVVKSVARDARSAAVSSEFLHLGDTEARIHKDWVDVLKEYLVYNRPAFVLFNGDICYENGLRFHARELTSGNLGVRAVYTLGNHDLVDGAYGEELYEELFGPVWYSFNSGGVHFVNIPVLQGDRKPSYSADDVYSWLKKDLDAIPEGMPVVLLDHHFVGYSDDFHLKGESASVNLLDYNFKAYLYAHYHINLIERSARTGVTTIATMSPNKGGIDHTPSSFRSIRFDREGNLDSQIRYASLKGHIAATIFPANNFERRVSSNTSASANKGASANEKTTAHEKVSANNSYELIANIYDTRTDVEEATVEYNGAEYNLHKVSEWTWRATLPGGERASGATVSGASATRATVSGASATRGAVSGATVSGAKASAVVTAKFKNGTVVKGVARVPADIGEFTPRREDAFVPQIKWVASLGNHTFMTSPLVYGDLVISATYDDNGKGGSAIHALRKGDGSVAWSFPVANPIKNNLALWEGTLLGCDVLGNLYAIEASTGRVVWSKALRDKELHPVYTQGVTVHNGVVYAGHGHYLTALKVLTGEVVWKNTAWRGGVCTVASPVVEPESGVLLTAAYWTGRFAHNAVTGELLWAKKDDDTRIADNSPVYFKGRFFYASPGFIMEVDPLSGNELVKHKINYTINNNSRPVVTDKLFILGTTDKGVAAFDRENGYKELWNFKTNPGIIYTAPYTKDFQMTVESGAFLDRVAISGESLRNGGDISKSGSVVEGVASSGGDGGVGGERGVAPGSGVEYEEVLYFGANDGYLYSVNARSGVFRWRINLGAPVLGNIVVSVGVLYASDFAGNVWAVSLK
;
A
#
# COMPACT_ATOMS: atom_id res chain seq x y z
N MET A 1 -17.56 -14.82 -14.68
CA MET A 1 -18.92 -15.15 -14.21
C MET A 1 -19.16 -16.64 -14.38
N ILE A 2 -18.96 -17.43 -13.33
CA ILE A 2 -19.52 -18.77 -13.15
C ILE A 2 -20.19 -18.73 -11.78
N LYS A 3 -21.48 -19.04 -11.74
CA LYS A 3 -22.30 -19.11 -10.53
C LYS A 3 -21.89 -20.33 -9.70
N ILE A 4 -21.62 -20.15 -8.42
CA ILE A 4 -21.63 -21.24 -7.42
C ILE A 4 -22.59 -20.79 -6.31
N PRO A 5 -23.62 -21.58 -5.94
CA PRO A 5 -24.54 -21.24 -4.88
C PRO A 5 -23.96 -21.60 -3.50
N GLN A 6 -24.10 -20.66 -2.57
CA GLN A 6 -23.83 -20.79 -1.14
C GLN A 6 -24.77 -21.82 -0.48
N ARG A 7 -24.21 -22.86 0.17
CA ARG A 7 -24.65 -23.51 1.42
C ARG A 7 -23.40 -24.25 1.93
N ILE A 8 -22.76 -23.93 3.05
CA ILE A 8 -23.21 -24.03 4.44
C ILE A 8 -22.27 -23.14 5.29
N PHE A 9 -22.80 -22.12 5.95
CA PHE A 9 -22.10 -21.39 7.01
C PHE A 9 -23.12 -20.98 8.08
N LEU A 10 -23.43 -21.90 8.99
CA LEU A 10 -24.10 -21.59 10.25
C LEU A 10 -23.93 -22.77 11.22
N ILE A 11 -23.65 -22.46 12.50
CA ILE A 11 -23.54 -23.33 13.68
C ILE A 11 -22.14 -23.95 13.79
N VAL A 12 -21.22 -23.53 14.68
CA VAL A 12 -21.29 -23.53 16.15
C VAL A 12 -20.26 -22.55 16.73
N VAL A 13 -20.70 -21.58 17.55
CA VAL A 13 -19.97 -21.08 18.73
C VAL A 13 -21.00 -20.74 19.80
N LEU A 14 -21.08 -21.55 20.86
CA LEU A 14 -21.46 -21.17 22.23
C LEU A 14 -21.45 -22.44 23.11
N LEU A 15 -20.43 -22.56 23.99
CA LEU A 15 -20.53 -22.62 25.46
C LEU A 15 -19.48 -23.55 26.08
N ILE A 16 -18.74 -23.00 27.05
CA ILE A 16 -17.84 -23.69 27.98
C ILE A 16 -18.56 -23.76 29.35
N CYS A 17 -18.34 -24.88 30.08
CA CYS A 17 -18.28 -25.04 31.56
C CYS A 17 -19.30 -25.98 32.26
N THR A 18 -18.71 -27.05 32.84
CA THR A 18 -18.81 -27.57 34.24
C THR A 18 -19.75 -28.73 34.67
N ILE A 19 -19.07 -29.79 35.15
CA ILE A 19 -19.30 -30.66 36.36
C ILE A 19 -20.03 -32.03 36.23
N SER A 20 -19.22 -33.08 36.43
CA SER A 20 -19.37 -34.38 37.16
C SER A 20 -20.71 -35.13 37.25
N ALA A 21 -20.70 -36.43 36.88
CA ALA A 21 -20.78 -37.58 37.82
C ALA A 21 -20.98 -38.96 37.11
N ILE A 22 -20.10 -39.89 37.48
CA ILE A 22 -20.23 -41.36 37.68
C ILE A 22 -21.52 -42.06 37.22
N THR A 23 -21.39 -43.08 36.38
CA THR A 23 -21.95 -44.43 36.63
C THR A 23 -21.10 -45.51 35.96
N ALA A 24 -20.66 -46.47 36.78
CA ALA A 24 -20.06 -47.73 36.36
C ALA A 24 -21.14 -48.73 35.92
N SER A 25 -20.83 -49.58 34.94
CA SER A 25 -21.48 -50.87 34.75
C SER A 25 -20.54 -51.84 34.05
N SER A 26 -20.21 -52.90 34.78
CA SER A 26 -19.38 -54.04 34.42
C SER A 26 -20.05 -54.98 33.40
N ALA A 27 -19.24 -55.58 32.52
CA ALA A 27 -19.48 -56.96 32.06
C ALA A 27 -18.15 -57.63 31.65
N SER A 28 -17.83 -58.69 32.40
CA SER A 28 -16.87 -59.78 32.11
C SER A 28 -16.95 -60.22 30.64
N GLY A 29 -15.86 -60.49 29.91
CA GLY A 29 -14.75 -61.37 30.24
C GLY A 29 -14.80 -62.60 29.31
N LYS A 30 -13.90 -62.67 28.32
CA LYS A 30 -13.48 -63.91 27.66
C LYS A 30 -12.01 -63.80 27.24
N LEU A 31 -11.21 -64.68 27.83
CA LEU A 31 -9.79 -64.89 27.56
C LEU A 31 -9.57 -65.60 26.22
N GLY A 32 -8.50 -65.21 25.54
CA GLY A 32 -7.60 -66.12 24.84
C GLY A 32 -7.60 -66.04 23.31
N LYS A 33 -6.56 -65.39 22.75
CA LYS A 33 -5.49 -66.06 21.99
C LYS A 33 -4.42 -65.07 21.52
N GLY A 34 -3.20 -65.30 21.98
CA GLY A 34 -1.95 -65.10 21.25
C GLY A 34 -1.61 -63.69 20.78
N GLU A 35 -0.76 -63.01 21.54
CA GLU A 35 0.18 -62.03 21.01
C GLU A 35 0.96 -62.66 19.84
N GLN A 36 0.70 -62.19 18.62
CA GLN A 36 1.77 -62.05 17.64
C GLN A 36 2.23 -60.60 17.73
N SER A 37 3.44 -60.42 18.26
CA SER A 37 4.18 -59.18 18.12
C SER A 37 4.34 -58.88 16.64
N GLU A 38 3.58 -57.92 16.11
CA GLU A 38 3.94 -57.25 14.87
C GLU A 38 5.29 -56.56 15.11
N VAL A 39 6.35 -57.19 14.62
CA VAL A 39 7.64 -56.53 14.44
C VAL A 39 7.40 -55.43 13.42
N SER A 40 7.10 -54.22 13.89
CA SER A 40 7.12 -53.03 13.03
C SER A 40 8.53 -52.94 12.46
N ASN A 41 8.67 -53.27 11.18
CA ASN A 41 9.92 -53.13 10.45
C ASN A 41 10.08 -51.62 10.20
N LYS A 42 10.49 -50.88 11.25
CA LYS A 42 10.59 -49.43 11.19
C LYS A 42 11.64 -49.05 10.16
N GLU A 43 11.19 -48.34 9.12
CA GLU A 43 12.03 -47.95 8.00
C GLU A 43 13.11 -46.96 8.46
N VAL A 44 14.38 -47.36 8.39
CA VAL A 44 15.51 -46.51 8.75
C VAL A 44 15.98 -45.77 7.50
N VAL A 45 15.91 -44.44 7.54
CA VAL A 45 16.49 -43.58 6.51
C VAL A 45 17.96 -43.35 6.85
N ARG A 46 18.81 -43.35 5.81
CA ARG A 46 20.25 -43.07 5.91
C ARG A 46 20.65 -42.16 4.77
N GLY A 47 21.60 -41.28 5.03
CA GLY A 47 22.15 -40.40 4.02
C GLY A 47 23.41 -39.69 4.45
N VAL A 48 23.89 -38.83 3.56
CA VAL A 48 25.06 -37.98 3.77
C VAL A 48 24.83 -36.58 3.20
N VAL A 49 25.38 -35.57 3.85
CA VAL A 49 25.44 -34.18 3.36
C VAL A 49 26.88 -33.87 2.95
N LEU A 50 27.07 -33.47 1.69
CA LEU A 50 28.38 -33.26 1.08
C LEU A 50 28.54 -31.83 0.57
N ASP A 51 29.75 -31.26 0.74
CA ASP A 51 30.14 -30.00 0.10
C ASP A 51 30.51 -30.18 -1.38
N GLU A 52 30.86 -29.07 -2.06
CA GLU A 52 31.22 -29.08 -3.49
C GLU A 52 32.47 -29.89 -3.81
N ARG A 53 33.25 -30.28 -2.79
CA ARG A 53 34.45 -31.11 -2.90
C ARG A 53 34.21 -32.56 -2.48
N GLY A 54 32.96 -32.92 -2.18
CA GLY A 54 32.58 -34.26 -1.72
C GLY A 54 32.95 -34.54 -0.26
N ARG A 55 33.20 -33.52 0.56
CA ARG A 55 33.49 -33.68 1.99
C ARG A 55 32.20 -33.61 2.80
N GLY A 56 32.10 -34.44 3.83
CA GLY A 56 30.98 -34.42 4.77
C GLY A 56 30.81 -33.08 5.47
N VAL A 57 29.57 -32.61 5.57
CA VAL A 57 29.20 -31.39 6.30
C VAL A 57 28.51 -31.79 7.60
N ALA A 58 29.14 -31.47 8.73
CA ALA A 58 28.68 -31.86 10.05
C ALA A 58 27.64 -30.92 10.65
N GLY A 59 26.81 -31.44 11.56
CA GLY A 59 25.84 -30.65 12.31
C GLY A 59 24.66 -30.14 11.48
N VAL A 60 24.48 -30.63 10.25
CA VAL A 60 23.37 -30.26 9.37
C VAL A 60 22.10 -30.90 9.90
N VAL A 61 21.07 -30.08 10.12
CA VAL A 61 19.76 -30.54 10.56
C VAL A 61 19.07 -31.24 9.39
N VAL A 62 18.62 -32.48 9.62
CA VAL A 62 17.85 -33.29 8.66
C VAL A 62 16.58 -33.77 9.33
N SER A 63 15.47 -33.70 8.61
CA SER A 63 14.13 -34.00 9.14
C SER A 63 13.28 -34.74 8.12
N ASP A 64 12.31 -35.50 8.61
CA ASP A 64 11.22 -36.08 7.80
C ASP A 64 9.87 -35.37 8.01
N GLY A 65 9.90 -34.20 8.63
CA GLY A 65 8.72 -33.44 9.03
C GLY A 65 8.15 -33.83 10.40
N PHE A 66 8.67 -34.86 11.08
CA PHE A 66 8.24 -35.28 12.42
C PHE A 66 9.42 -35.47 13.39
N GLY A 67 10.47 -36.13 12.93
CA GLY A 67 11.75 -36.30 13.61
C GLY A 67 12.80 -35.33 13.09
N VAL A 68 13.82 -35.07 13.91
CA VAL A 68 14.97 -34.23 13.58
C VAL A 68 16.23 -34.94 14.04
N CYS A 69 17.27 -34.95 13.21
CA CYS A 69 18.61 -35.37 13.59
C CYS A 69 19.67 -34.42 13.00
N LYS A 70 20.93 -34.59 13.44
CA LYS A 70 22.07 -33.86 12.90
C LYS A 70 23.01 -34.81 12.18
N SER A 71 23.62 -34.35 11.10
CA SER A 71 24.72 -35.07 10.47
C SER A 71 25.96 -35.13 11.38
N ASP A 72 26.70 -36.24 11.30
CA ASP A 72 27.95 -36.44 12.04
C ASP A 72 29.14 -35.72 11.38
N ALA A 73 30.35 -35.91 11.93
CA ALA A 73 31.58 -35.31 11.40
C ALA A 73 31.89 -35.68 9.93
N GLY A 74 31.40 -36.83 9.46
CA GLY A 74 31.50 -37.28 8.08
C GLY A 74 30.30 -36.87 7.21
N GLY A 75 29.40 -36.04 7.74
CA GLY A 75 28.18 -35.60 7.07
C GLY A 75 27.06 -36.64 7.06
N ARG A 76 27.23 -37.79 7.72
CA ARG A 76 26.26 -38.89 7.67
C ARG A 76 25.12 -38.66 8.65
N PHE A 77 23.91 -39.06 8.27
CA PHE A 77 22.73 -39.01 9.13
C PHE A 77 21.93 -40.32 9.03
N SER A 78 21.24 -40.66 10.12
CA SER A 78 20.28 -41.74 10.13
C SER A 78 19.22 -41.53 11.20
N PHE A 79 17.98 -41.88 10.90
CA PHE A 79 16.88 -41.86 11.85
C PHE A 79 15.78 -42.81 11.40
N VAL A 80 14.88 -43.13 12.32
CA VAL A 80 13.69 -43.93 12.04
C VAL A 80 12.63 -43.02 11.42
N ARG A 81 12.22 -43.32 10.18
CA ARG A 81 11.19 -42.54 9.48
C ARG A 81 9.85 -42.66 10.19
N ALA A 82 9.17 -41.54 10.39
CA ALA A 82 7.79 -41.54 10.83
C ALA A 82 6.87 -42.12 9.74
N GLU A 83 5.89 -42.94 10.12
CA GLU A 83 5.01 -43.64 9.18
C GLU A 83 4.30 -42.68 8.21
N ARG A 84 3.86 -41.52 8.72
CA ARG A 84 3.19 -40.45 7.96
C ARG A 84 4.15 -39.55 7.16
N ALA A 85 5.47 -39.71 7.27
CA ALA A 85 6.43 -38.85 6.59
C ALA A 85 6.43 -39.09 5.08
N ARG A 86 6.19 -38.02 4.30
CA ARG A 86 6.23 -38.07 2.82
C ARG A 86 7.54 -37.55 2.25
N PHE A 87 8.31 -36.81 3.04
CA PHE A 87 9.55 -36.19 2.63
C PHE A 87 10.66 -36.45 3.65
N VAL A 88 11.91 -36.37 3.18
CA VAL A 88 13.10 -36.17 4.00
C VAL A 88 13.80 -34.94 3.45
N PHE A 89 14.07 -33.94 4.28
CA PHE A 89 14.66 -32.67 3.87
C PHE A 89 15.77 -32.22 4.82
N MET A 90 16.70 -31.42 4.30
CA MET A 90 17.73 -30.76 5.10
C MET A 90 17.40 -29.30 5.34
N SER A 91 17.73 -28.80 6.52
CA SER A 91 17.86 -27.36 6.76
C SER A 91 19.22 -26.92 6.24
N THR A 92 19.23 -26.11 5.17
CA THR A 92 20.47 -25.63 4.56
C THR A 92 21.36 -25.02 5.66
N PRO A 93 22.61 -25.49 5.84
CA PRO A 93 23.45 -25.03 6.94
C PRO A 93 23.96 -23.61 6.70
N ASP A 94 24.27 -22.88 7.78
CA ASP A 94 24.80 -21.52 7.67
C ASP A 94 26.16 -21.52 6.95
N GLY A 95 26.42 -20.49 6.13
CA GLY A 95 27.62 -20.40 5.28
C GLY A 95 27.60 -21.32 4.05
N TYR A 96 26.46 -21.93 3.73
CA TYR A 96 26.28 -22.75 2.54
C TYR A 96 25.05 -22.34 1.75
N GLU A 97 25.08 -22.59 0.45
CA GLU A 97 23.93 -22.58 -0.44
C GLU A 97 23.60 -24.02 -0.85
N GLN A 98 22.31 -24.28 -1.01
CA GLN A 98 21.80 -25.57 -1.45
C GLN A 98 22.10 -25.79 -2.94
N VAL A 99 22.51 -27.02 -3.30
CA VAL A 99 22.62 -27.45 -4.70
C VAL A 99 21.59 -28.55 -4.98
N GLY A 100 20.82 -28.42 -6.04
CA GLY A 100 19.77 -29.37 -6.38
C GLY A 100 18.58 -29.29 -5.39
N SER A 101 17.90 -30.39 -5.14
CA SER A 101 16.76 -30.43 -4.20
C SER A 101 17.22 -30.46 -2.74
N PHE A 102 16.51 -29.76 -1.84
CA PHE A 102 16.72 -29.85 -0.39
C PHE A 102 15.91 -30.98 0.24
N PHE A 103 15.10 -31.68 -0.55
CA PHE A 103 14.24 -32.76 -0.08
C PHE A 103 14.21 -33.95 -1.05
N TYR A 104 13.84 -35.11 -0.50
CA TYR A 104 13.49 -36.33 -1.22
C TYR A 104 12.09 -36.78 -0.82
N ARG A 105 11.32 -37.30 -1.77
CA ARG A 105 10.01 -37.92 -1.50
C ARG A 105 10.18 -39.41 -1.16
N VAL A 106 9.50 -39.88 -0.10
CA VAL A 106 9.73 -41.21 0.51
C VAL A 106 8.44 -42.03 0.75
N ASP A 107 7.29 -41.60 0.22
CA ASP A 107 5.98 -42.24 0.45
C ASP A 107 5.61 -43.35 -0.56
N GLY A 108 6.56 -43.86 -1.35
CA GLY A 108 6.37 -45.03 -2.21
C GLY A 108 5.40 -44.88 -3.39
N LYS A 109 4.71 -43.74 -3.54
CA LYS A 109 3.88 -43.42 -4.72
C LYS A 109 4.74 -42.90 -5.87
N GLY A 110 5.45 -43.81 -6.52
CA GLY A 110 5.99 -43.58 -7.86
C GLY A 110 4.86 -43.53 -8.89
N GLY A 111 4.30 -42.35 -9.13
CA GLY A 111 3.41 -42.03 -10.25
C GLY A 111 3.96 -40.81 -10.98
N VAL A 112 3.98 -40.87 -12.32
CA VAL A 112 4.70 -39.97 -13.21
C VAL A 112 4.23 -38.51 -13.08
N GLY A 113 5.19 -37.64 -12.80
CA GLY A 113 5.18 -36.22 -13.10
C GLY A 113 6.62 -35.81 -13.36
N SER A 114 7.13 -36.11 -14.55
CA SER A 114 8.25 -35.34 -15.04
C SER A 114 7.78 -33.88 -15.12
N VAL A 115 8.52 -32.96 -14.52
CA VAL A 115 8.56 -31.60 -15.08
C VAL A 115 9.57 -31.62 -16.23
N ASP A 116 9.42 -32.57 -17.16
CA ASP A 116 10.07 -32.53 -18.46
C ASP A 116 9.16 -31.70 -19.35
N GLY A 117 9.34 -30.40 -19.24
CA GLY A 117 8.62 -29.37 -19.98
C GLY A 117 9.23 -27.97 -19.86
N VAL A 118 10.44 -27.85 -19.31
CA VAL A 118 11.27 -26.63 -19.41
C VAL A 118 12.38 -26.97 -20.40
N GLY A 119 12.18 -26.54 -21.65
CA GLY A 119 13.05 -26.90 -22.77
C GLY A 119 14.50 -26.48 -22.57
N ASP A 120 15.38 -27.42 -22.85
CA ASP A 120 16.81 -27.24 -23.06
C ASP A 120 17.10 -26.16 -24.10
N GLY A 121 18.06 -25.29 -23.79
CA GLY A 121 18.60 -24.39 -24.81
C GLY A 121 19.64 -23.41 -24.33
N ILE A 122 20.82 -23.87 -23.88
CA ILE A 122 22.12 -23.26 -24.24
C ILE A 122 23.18 -24.37 -24.29
N GLY A 123 23.84 -24.50 -25.45
CA GLY A 123 25.00 -25.34 -25.64
C GLY A 123 26.26 -24.78 -24.94
N ASP A 124 26.84 -25.67 -24.14
CA ASP A 124 28.27 -25.92 -23.90
C ASP A 124 29.17 -24.87 -23.20
N SER A 125 29.53 -25.13 -21.93
CA SER A 125 30.87 -25.63 -21.54
C SER A 125 31.19 -25.43 -20.04
N SER A 126 30.49 -26.17 -19.18
CA SER A 126 31.02 -26.77 -17.94
C SER A 126 29.86 -27.48 -17.24
N GLY A 127 29.79 -28.79 -17.45
CA GLY A 127 28.64 -29.62 -17.14
C GLY A 127 28.14 -29.52 -15.70
N ASN A 128 26.86 -29.19 -15.58
CA ASN A 128 25.97 -29.59 -14.50
C ASN A 128 24.57 -29.72 -15.11
N GLY A 129 24.33 -30.85 -15.78
CA GLY A 129 23.01 -31.20 -16.30
C GLY A 129 22.04 -31.43 -15.15
N PHE A 130 20.78 -31.05 -15.35
CA PHE A 130 19.64 -31.54 -14.58
C PHE A 130 19.59 -33.07 -14.75
N GLY A 131 20.27 -33.78 -13.86
CA GLY A 131 20.26 -35.23 -13.77
C GLY A 131 19.34 -35.68 -12.64
N GLU A 132 18.31 -36.43 -13.02
CA GLU A 132 17.51 -37.37 -12.22
C GLU A 132 17.20 -36.98 -10.76
N SER A 133 15.91 -36.70 -10.49
CA SER A 133 15.37 -36.95 -9.15
C SER A 133 15.57 -38.43 -8.80
N ALA A 134 16.59 -38.72 -8.00
CA ALA A 134 16.88 -40.07 -7.55
C ALA A 134 15.66 -40.61 -6.78
N ARG A 135 15.00 -41.61 -7.38
CA ARG A 135 13.87 -42.32 -6.77
C ARG A 135 14.40 -43.09 -5.56
N PHE A 136 13.87 -42.83 -4.36
CA PHE A 136 14.11 -43.72 -3.23
C PHE A 136 13.32 -45.01 -3.46
N ARG A 137 14.01 -46.11 -3.78
CA ARG A 137 13.46 -47.46 -3.68
C ARG A 137 13.77 -47.97 -2.29
N SER A 138 12.75 -48.47 -1.58
CA SER A 138 12.95 -49.11 -0.28
C SER A 138 13.93 -50.28 -0.44
N GLY A 139 15.16 -50.11 0.07
CA GLY A 139 16.23 -51.09 -0.02
C GLY A 139 17.47 -50.58 -0.77
N ALA A 140 18.42 -50.04 0.00
CA ALA A 140 19.85 -49.90 -0.32
C ALA A 140 20.40 -48.63 -1.04
N ASP A 141 19.65 -47.52 -1.17
CA ASP A 141 20.24 -46.25 -1.63
C ASP A 141 20.34 -45.22 -0.49
N GLU A 142 21.56 -44.76 -0.21
CA GLU A 142 21.88 -43.70 0.76
C GLU A 142 21.47 -42.33 0.17
N LEU A 143 20.66 -41.52 0.88
CA LEU A 143 20.29 -40.18 0.41
C LEU A 143 21.50 -39.25 0.38
N VAL A 144 21.66 -38.42 -0.66
CA VAL A 144 22.84 -37.53 -0.79
C VAL A 144 22.42 -36.08 -0.97
N PHE A 145 22.45 -35.29 0.10
CA PHE A 145 22.28 -33.86 -0.01
C PHE A 145 23.59 -33.18 -0.40
N ARG A 146 23.53 -32.18 -1.29
CA ARG A 146 24.69 -31.39 -1.71
C ARG A 146 24.52 -29.93 -1.37
N VAL A 147 25.61 -29.34 -0.91
CA VAL A 147 25.72 -27.91 -0.61
C VAL A 147 27.00 -27.37 -1.21
N VAL A 148 27.00 -26.09 -1.55
CA VAL A 148 28.21 -25.34 -1.92
C VAL A 148 28.46 -24.32 -0.84
N LYS A 149 29.73 -24.07 -0.48
CA LYS A 149 30.03 -22.93 0.38
C LYS A 149 29.51 -21.65 -0.27
N SER A 150 28.78 -20.83 0.49
CA SER A 150 28.42 -19.51 0.01
C SER A 150 29.70 -18.76 -0.29
N VAL A 151 29.76 -18.11 -1.45
CA VAL A 151 30.93 -17.29 -1.80
C VAL A 151 30.99 -16.19 -0.75
N ALA A 152 31.94 -16.30 0.18
CA ALA A 152 32.08 -15.35 1.26
C ALA A 152 32.20 -13.94 0.66
N ARG A 153 31.14 -13.13 0.82
CA ARG A 153 31.31 -11.69 0.90
C ARG A 153 32.04 -11.46 2.23
N ASP A 154 33.37 -11.52 2.19
CA ASP A 154 34.33 -11.35 3.29
C ASP A 154 33.82 -11.63 4.71
N ALA A 155 34.02 -12.86 5.19
CA ALA A 155 33.75 -13.31 6.57
C ALA A 155 34.59 -12.61 7.66
N ARG A 156 35.26 -11.49 7.35
CA ARG A 156 35.97 -10.62 8.30
C ARG A 156 35.26 -9.28 8.56
N SER A 157 34.14 -9.04 7.90
CA SER A 157 33.34 -7.83 8.10
C SER A 157 32.00 -8.21 8.71
N ALA A 158 31.73 -7.74 9.93
CA ALA A 158 30.39 -7.75 10.51
C ALA A 158 29.37 -6.88 9.72
N ALA A 159 29.77 -6.30 8.57
CA ALA A 159 29.00 -5.31 7.82
C ALA A 159 28.37 -5.83 6.51
N VAL A 160 28.40 -7.14 6.21
CA VAL A 160 27.73 -7.67 5.01
C VAL A 160 26.31 -8.10 5.34
N SER A 161 25.34 -7.21 5.12
CA SER A 161 23.92 -7.56 5.14
C SER A 161 23.53 -8.43 3.94
N SER A 162 22.74 -9.46 4.18
CA SER A 162 22.03 -10.22 3.15
C SER A 162 20.69 -9.55 2.81
N GLU A 163 20.06 -9.96 1.71
CA GLU A 163 18.74 -9.47 1.28
C GLU A 163 17.86 -10.66 0.91
N PHE A 164 16.58 -10.62 1.23
CA PHE A 164 15.56 -11.47 0.61
C PHE A 164 14.36 -10.66 0.17
N LEU A 165 13.57 -11.19 -0.77
CA LEU A 165 12.31 -10.57 -1.19
C LEU A 165 11.13 -11.27 -0.52
N HIS A 166 10.18 -10.50 -0.01
CA HIS A 166 8.90 -10.97 0.52
C HIS A 166 7.79 -10.54 -0.44
N LEU A 167 7.09 -11.52 -1.02
CA LEU A 167 5.91 -11.34 -1.86
C LEU A 167 4.76 -12.06 -1.17
N GLY A 168 3.74 -11.32 -0.73
CA GLY A 168 2.56 -11.91 -0.11
C GLY A 168 1.41 -12.09 -1.09
N ASP A 169 0.56 -13.09 -0.85
CA ASP A 169 -0.77 -13.19 -1.47
C ASP A 169 -0.74 -13.03 -2.99
N THR A 170 0.21 -13.73 -3.62
CA THR A 170 0.61 -13.42 -5.00
C THR A 170 -0.54 -13.58 -5.98
N GLU A 171 -1.42 -14.55 -5.73
CA GLU A 171 -2.63 -14.82 -6.48
C GLU A 171 -2.49 -14.60 -7.99
N ALA A 172 -1.42 -15.14 -8.56
CA ALA A 172 -1.02 -14.93 -9.93
C ALA A 172 -1.09 -16.25 -10.68
N ARG A 173 -1.70 -16.22 -11.86
CA ARG A 173 -1.93 -17.41 -12.69
C ARG A 173 -1.40 -17.28 -14.12
N ILE A 174 -0.82 -16.13 -14.45
CA ILE A 174 -0.32 -15.79 -15.79
C ILE A 174 0.86 -14.83 -15.68
N HIS A 175 1.77 -14.93 -16.66
CA HIS A 175 2.93 -14.03 -16.79
C HIS A 175 2.46 -12.64 -17.20
N LYS A 176 2.98 -11.61 -16.54
CA LYS A 176 2.73 -10.19 -16.82
C LYS A 176 3.97 -9.37 -16.45
N ASP A 177 3.92 -8.07 -16.71
CA ASP A 177 5.02 -7.11 -16.52
C ASP A 177 5.67 -7.18 -15.13
N TRP A 178 4.92 -7.46 -14.06
CA TRP A 178 5.47 -7.60 -12.70
C TRP A 178 6.49 -8.75 -12.59
N VAL A 179 6.32 -9.82 -13.37
CA VAL A 179 7.26 -10.95 -13.42
C VAL A 179 8.56 -10.53 -14.09
N ASP A 180 8.48 -9.75 -15.16
CA ASP A 180 9.66 -9.24 -15.87
C ASP A 180 10.42 -8.25 -14.97
N VAL A 181 9.71 -7.36 -14.28
CA VAL A 181 10.29 -6.44 -13.29
C VAL A 181 10.94 -7.20 -12.15
N LEU A 182 10.31 -8.26 -11.63
CA LEU A 182 10.89 -9.14 -10.62
C LEU A 182 12.18 -9.79 -11.15
N LYS A 183 12.15 -10.45 -12.31
CA LYS A 183 13.33 -11.09 -12.90
C LYS A 183 14.48 -10.10 -13.12
N GLU A 184 14.19 -8.90 -13.62
CA GLU A 184 15.18 -7.84 -13.75
C GLU A 184 15.75 -7.41 -12.39
N TYR A 185 14.92 -7.25 -11.35
CA TYR A 185 15.39 -6.97 -9.99
C TYR A 185 16.38 -8.03 -9.51
N LEU A 186 16.07 -9.31 -9.71
CA LEU A 186 16.90 -10.42 -9.24
C LEU A 186 18.26 -10.45 -9.92
N VAL A 187 18.32 -10.14 -11.23
CA VAL A 187 19.57 -10.04 -11.98
C VAL A 187 20.49 -8.95 -11.41
N TYR A 188 19.94 -7.78 -11.06
CA TYR A 188 20.74 -6.64 -10.59
C TYR A 188 21.11 -6.72 -9.10
N ASN A 189 20.22 -7.23 -8.25
CA ASN A 189 20.39 -7.15 -6.79
C ASN A 189 20.83 -8.48 -6.16
N ARG A 190 20.55 -9.62 -6.82
CA ARG A 190 20.92 -10.98 -6.36
C ARG A 190 20.63 -11.22 -4.88
N PRO A 191 19.35 -11.12 -4.44
CA PRO A 191 18.98 -11.47 -3.08
C PRO A 191 19.27 -12.96 -2.80
N ALA A 192 19.43 -13.32 -1.54
CA ALA A 192 19.70 -14.68 -1.08
C ALA A 192 18.54 -15.64 -1.44
N PHE A 193 17.30 -15.17 -1.35
CA PHE A 193 16.11 -15.91 -1.77
C PHE A 193 14.92 -14.98 -2.03
N VAL A 194 13.89 -15.54 -2.65
CA VAL A 194 12.58 -14.91 -2.88
C VAL A 194 11.52 -15.76 -2.19
N LEU A 195 10.72 -15.13 -1.33
CA LEU A 195 9.62 -15.75 -0.60
C LEU A 195 8.29 -15.42 -1.27
N PHE A 196 7.57 -16.46 -1.68
CA PHE A 196 6.17 -16.43 -2.09
C PHE A 196 5.31 -16.92 -0.92
N ASN A 197 4.76 -15.97 -0.16
CA ASN A 197 4.22 -16.21 1.18
C ASN A 197 2.72 -16.55 1.18
N GLY A 198 2.38 -17.70 0.60
CA GLY A 198 1.01 -18.23 0.56
C GLY A 198 0.05 -17.50 -0.37
N ASP A 199 -1.13 -18.09 -0.48
CA ASP A 199 -2.19 -17.76 -1.44
C ASP A 199 -1.59 -17.50 -2.83
N ILE A 200 -0.85 -18.53 -3.26
CA ILE A 200 -0.37 -18.68 -4.64
C ILE A 200 -1.60 -18.75 -5.58
N CYS A 201 -2.71 -19.30 -5.04
CA CYS A 201 -4.14 -19.18 -5.35
C CYS A 201 -4.79 -20.30 -6.17
N TYR A 202 -4.99 -21.46 -5.57
CA TYR A 202 -5.61 -22.61 -6.24
C TYR A 202 -4.75 -23.19 -7.38
N GLU A 203 -5.25 -24.27 -7.97
CA GLU A 203 -4.53 -25.10 -8.95
C GLU A 203 -3.88 -24.30 -10.09
N ASN A 204 -4.58 -23.32 -10.67
CA ASN A 204 -4.03 -22.52 -11.76
C ASN A 204 -2.85 -21.63 -11.32
N GLY A 205 -2.92 -21.07 -10.12
CA GLY A 205 -1.82 -20.28 -9.56
C GLY A 205 -0.63 -21.18 -9.24
N LEU A 206 -0.86 -22.28 -8.53
CA LEU A 206 0.17 -23.26 -8.17
C LEU A 206 0.92 -23.76 -9.42
N ARG A 207 0.20 -24.17 -10.47
CA ARG A 207 0.81 -24.67 -11.72
C ARG A 207 1.53 -23.58 -12.51
N PHE A 208 1.07 -22.33 -12.45
CA PHE A 208 1.79 -21.21 -13.07
C PHE A 208 3.11 -20.94 -12.35
N HIS A 209 3.09 -20.84 -11.02
CA HIS A 209 4.29 -20.62 -10.21
C HIS A 209 5.31 -21.75 -10.36
N ALA A 210 4.86 -23.01 -10.32
CA ALA A 210 5.71 -24.18 -10.52
C ALA A 210 6.35 -24.26 -11.91
N ARG A 211 5.76 -23.60 -12.92
CA ARG A 211 6.32 -23.52 -14.28
C ARG A 211 7.23 -22.32 -14.46
N GLU A 212 6.89 -21.16 -13.92
CA GLU A 212 7.50 -19.87 -14.30
C GLU A 212 8.40 -19.27 -13.22
N LEU A 213 8.11 -19.55 -11.95
CA LEU A 213 8.67 -18.88 -10.77
C LEU A 213 9.43 -19.87 -9.88
N THR A 214 10.21 -20.75 -10.51
CA THR A 214 11.08 -21.72 -9.84
C THR A 214 12.47 -21.15 -9.60
N SER A 215 13.24 -21.76 -8.69
CA SER A 215 14.62 -21.33 -8.45
C SER A 215 15.47 -21.32 -9.72
N GLY A 216 15.27 -22.30 -10.62
CA GLY A 216 15.98 -22.37 -11.90
C GLY A 216 15.64 -21.21 -12.83
N ASN A 217 14.35 -20.86 -12.94
CA ASN A 217 13.90 -19.78 -13.82
C ASN A 217 14.18 -18.38 -13.26
N LEU A 218 14.31 -18.25 -11.94
CA LEU A 218 14.61 -16.99 -11.25
C LEU A 218 16.12 -16.77 -11.03
N GLY A 219 16.94 -17.82 -11.11
CA GLY A 219 18.38 -17.76 -10.84
C GLY A 219 18.73 -17.51 -9.37
N VAL A 220 17.75 -17.57 -8.47
CA VAL A 220 17.85 -17.40 -7.02
C VAL A 220 16.91 -18.40 -6.35
N ARG A 221 17.16 -18.77 -5.08
CA ARG A 221 16.29 -19.70 -4.36
C ARG A 221 14.87 -19.14 -4.25
N ALA A 222 13.88 -19.90 -4.72
CA ALA A 222 12.47 -19.65 -4.46
C ALA A 222 12.04 -20.42 -3.21
N VAL A 223 11.39 -19.73 -2.28
CA VAL A 223 10.81 -20.26 -1.04
C VAL A 223 9.31 -20.07 -1.13
N TYR A 224 8.56 -21.15 -0.93
CA TYR A 224 7.11 -21.15 -0.97
C TYR A 224 6.54 -21.51 0.40
N THR A 225 5.51 -20.76 0.81
CA THR A 225 4.68 -21.01 1.98
C THR A 225 3.28 -21.39 1.50
N LEU A 226 2.64 -22.37 2.15
CA LEU A 226 1.30 -22.81 1.81
C LEU A 226 0.24 -21.86 2.40
N GLY A 227 -0.61 -21.26 1.57
CA GLY A 227 -1.77 -20.49 2.02
C GLY A 227 -3.08 -21.30 2.07
N ASN A 228 -4.13 -20.70 2.62
CA ASN A 228 -5.44 -21.36 2.76
C ASN A 228 -6.13 -21.64 1.44
N HIS A 229 -5.89 -20.82 0.41
CA HIS A 229 -6.42 -21.03 -0.93
C HIS A 229 -5.56 -21.98 -1.77
N ASP A 230 -4.41 -22.42 -1.26
CA ASP A 230 -3.54 -23.41 -1.89
C ASP A 230 -3.89 -24.86 -1.49
N LEU A 231 -4.77 -25.02 -0.50
CA LEU A 231 -5.39 -26.28 -0.14
C LEU A 231 -6.52 -26.60 -1.14
N VAL A 232 -6.21 -27.45 -2.13
CA VAL A 232 -7.08 -27.75 -3.29
C VAL A 232 -7.60 -29.19 -3.29
N ASP A 233 -8.45 -29.52 -4.26
CA ASP A 233 -8.99 -30.87 -4.42
C ASP A 233 -7.88 -31.88 -4.71
N GLY A 234 -7.88 -32.99 -3.94
CA GLY A 234 -6.88 -34.06 -3.98
C GLY A 234 -7.20 -35.12 -2.92
N ALA A 235 -6.32 -36.10 -2.72
CA ALA A 235 -6.42 -37.08 -1.63
C ALA A 235 -6.40 -36.41 -0.24
N TYR A 236 -5.74 -35.26 -0.14
CA TYR A 236 -5.71 -34.32 0.98
C TYR A 236 -5.41 -32.93 0.44
N GLY A 237 -5.72 -31.86 1.19
CA GLY A 237 -5.72 -30.50 0.67
C GLY A 237 -4.39 -30.03 0.07
N GLU A 238 -3.27 -30.44 0.65
CA GLU A 238 -1.93 -30.01 0.24
C GLU A 238 -1.26 -30.90 -0.82
N GLU A 239 -1.94 -31.92 -1.36
CA GLU A 239 -1.33 -32.91 -2.28
C GLU A 239 -0.68 -32.26 -3.51
N LEU A 240 -1.40 -31.37 -4.19
CA LEU A 240 -0.88 -30.68 -5.38
C LEU A 240 0.29 -29.75 -5.04
N TYR A 241 0.22 -29.05 -3.89
CA TYR A 241 1.33 -28.21 -3.45
C TYR A 241 2.59 -29.05 -3.24
N GLU A 242 2.44 -30.20 -2.58
CA GLU A 242 3.55 -31.11 -2.30
C GLU A 242 4.15 -31.74 -3.55
N GLU A 243 3.33 -32.01 -4.57
CA GLU A 243 3.78 -32.45 -5.89
C GLU A 243 4.68 -31.39 -6.57
N LEU A 244 4.31 -30.12 -6.46
CA LEU A 244 4.93 -29.03 -7.21
C LEU A 244 6.12 -28.38 -6.48
N PHE A 245 6.04 -28.24 -5.15
CA PHE A 245 6.98 -27.43 -4.36
C PHE A 245 7.71 -28.23 -3.27
N GLY A 246 7.23 -29.43 -2.93
CA GLY A 246 7.80 -30.27 -1.87
C GLY A 246 7.15 -30.06 -0.49
N PRO A 247 7.87 -30.27 0.62
CA PRO A 247 7.27 -30.28 1.95
C PRO A 247 6.61 -28.93 2.30
N VAL A 248 5.48 -29.00 2.99
CA VAL A 248 4.68 -27.83 3.40
C VAL A 248 5.20 -27.14 4.67
N TRP A 249 6.08 -27.78 5.45
CA TRP A 249 6.92 -27.14 6.46
C TRP A 249 8.36 -27.63 6.36
N TYR A 250 9.30 -26.72 6.60
CA TYR A 250 10.74 -26.96 6.62
C TYR A 250 11.47 -25.73 7.16
N SER A 251 12.77 -25.84 7.42
CA SER A 251 13.61 -24.72 7.82
C SER A 251 14.87 -24.63 6.98
N PHE A 252 15.56 -23.50 7.04
CA PHE A 252 16.87 -23.30 6.42
C PHE A 252 17.60 -22.13 7.06
N ASN A 253 18.93 -22.15 7.00
CA ASN A 253 19.75 -21.02 7.44
C ASN A 253 20.17 -20.17 6.25
N SER A 254 20.21 -18.86 6.45
CA SER A 254 20.77 -17.93 5.49
C SER A 254 21.36 -16.75 6.25
N GLY A 255 22.59 -16.34 5.92
CA GLY A 255 23.25 -15.17 6.53
C GLY A 255 23.31 -15.19 8.06
N GLY A 256 23.43 -16.36 8.68
CA GLY A 256 23.42 -16.52 10.14
C GLY A 256 22.05 -16.45 10.82
N VAL A 257 20.96 -16.35 10.07
CA VAL A 257 19.58 -16.37 10.57
C VAL A 257 18.90 -17.70 10.22
N HIS A 258 18.12 -18.24 11.15
CA HIS A 258 17.31 -19.44 10.97
C HIS A 258 15.90 -19.06 10.51
N PHE A 259 15.55 -19.45 9.30
CA PHE A 259 14.21 -19.24 8.73
C PHE A 259 13.40 -20.53 8.86
N VAL A 260 12.22 -20.42 9.44
CA VAL A 260 11.28 -21.54 9.58
C VAL A 260 10.05 -21.25 8.75
N ASN A 261 9.68 -22.17 7.86
CA ASN A 261 8.48 -22.10 7.04
C ASN A 261 7.44 -23.09 7.57
N ILE A 262 6.27 -22.59 7.95
CA ILE A 262 5.13 -23.41 8.42
C ILE A 262 3.90 -23.17 7.54
N PRO A 263 3.00 -24.16 7.41
CA PRO A 263 1.78 -23.99 6.64
C PRO A 263 0.65 -23.38 7.47
N VAL A 264 -0.36 -22.88 6.78
CA VAL A 264 -1.68 -22.65 7.39
C VAL A 264 -2.24 -23.92 8.02
N LEU A 265 -3.01 -23.80 9.10
CA LEU A 265 -3.65 -24.96 9.75
C LEU A 265 -5.05 -25.28 9.19
N GLN A 266 -5.59 -24.41 8.34
CA GLN A 266 -6.91 -24.53 7.76
C GLN A 266 -7.01 -23.76 6.44
N GLY A 267 -7.95 -24.17 5.58
CA GLY A 267 -8.27 -23.46 4.35
C GLY A 267 -9.42 -24.11 3.60
N ASP A 268 -9.46 -23.92 2.28
CA ASP A 268 -10.61 -24.29 1.44
C ASP A 268 -10.82 -25.81 1.35
N ARG A 269 -9.75 -26.57 1.61
CA ARG A 269 -9.76 -28.02 1.81
C ARG A 269 -9.04 -28.38 3.10
N LYS A 270 -9.39 -29.53 3.67
CA LYS A 270 -8.81 -29.98 4.94
C LYS A 270 -7.37 -30.50 4.70
N PRO A 271 -6.37 -30.00 5.44
CA PRO A 271 -5.02 -30.56 5.38
C PRO A 271 -4.94 -31.95 6.02
N SER A 272 -3.92 -32.75 5.67
CA SER A 272 -3.68 -34.05 6.32
C SER A 272 -2.87 -33.99 7.62
N TYR A 273 -2.34 -32.81 7.96
CA TYR A 273 -1.58 -32.52 9.17
C TYR A 273 -2.42 -31.75 10.20
N SER A 274 -1.95 -31.75 11.44
CA SER A 274 -2.53 -31.02 12.57
C SER A 274 -1.57 -29.97 13.13
N ALA A 275 -2.07 -29.06 13.96
CA ALA A 275 -1.24 -28.13 14.72
C ALA A 275 -0.19 -28.87 15.57
N ASP A 276 -0.56 -30.01 16.17
CA ASP A 276 0.36 -30.80 16.98
C ASP A 276 1.51 -31.40 16.17
N ASP A 277 1.24 -31.83 14.94
CA ASP A 277 2.29 -32.33 14.03
C ASP A 277 3.32 -31.22 13.75
N VAL A 278 2.83 -30.03 13.36
CA VAL A 278 3.67 -28.88 12.99
C VAL A 278 4.45 -28.36 14.20
N TYR A 279 3.79 -28.12 15.33
CA TYR A 279 4.42 -27.51 16.50
C TYR A 279 5.36 -28.46 17.24
N SER A 280 5.08 -29.78 17.22
CA SER A 280 6.02 -30.77 17.75
C SER A 280 7.30 -30.84 16.92
N TRP A 281 7.19 -30.74 15.59
CA TRP A 281 8.35 -30.67 14.72
C TRP A 281 9.12 -29.34 14.91
N LEU A 282 8.40 -28.21 14.91
CA LEU A 282 8.97 -26.88 15.07
C LEU A 282 9.82 -26.78 16.34
N LYS A 283 9.30 -27.29 17.46
CA LYS A 283 10.07 -27.33 18.70
C LYS A 283 11.38 -28.11 18.55
N LYS A 284 11.36 -29.28 17.90
CA LYS A 284 12.57 -30.10 17.71
C LYS A 284 13.58 -29.44 16.78
N ASP A 285 13.11 -28.75 15.75
CA ASP A 285 13.94 -27.98 14.83
C ASP A 285 14.64 -26.82 15.56
N LEU A 286 13.88 -26.04 16.33
CA LEU A 286 14.40 -24.95 17.16
C LEU A 286 15.32 -25.44 18.30
N ASP A 287 15.08 -26.62 18.87
CA ASP A 287 15.99 -27.23 19.85
C ASP A 287 17.30 -27.74 19.18
N ALA A 288 17.30 -27.92 17.85
CA ALA A 288 18.44 -28.41 17.10
C ALA A 288 19.36 -27.28 16.59
N ILE A 289 18.94 -26.02 16.55
CA ILE A 289 19.82 -24.93 16.10
C ILE A 289 20.81 -24.50 17.20
N PRO A 290 21.92 -23.81 16.86
CA PRO A 290 22.80 -23.22 17.86
C PRO A 290 22.06 -22.22 18.77
N GLU A 291 22.40 -22.24 20.05
CA GLU A 291 21.84 -21.29 21.03
C GLU A 291 22.09 -19.84 20.59
N GLY A 292 21.05 -19.01 20.69
CA GLY A 292 21.11 -17.58 20.34
C GLY A 292 21.06 -17.29 18.83
N MET A 293 21.00 -18.28 17.95
CA MET A 293 20.79 -18.04 16.51
C MET A 293 19.45 -17.30 16.30
N PRO A 294 19.42 -16.17 15.57
CA PRO A 294 18.18 -15.44 15.35
C PRO A 294 17.17 -16.26 14.55
N VAL A 295 15.89 -16.18 14.93
CA VAL A 295 14.81 -16.94 14.28
C VAL A 295 13.82 -16.00 13.60
N VAL A 296 13.47 -16.32 12.36
CA VAL A 296 12.41 -15.67 11.57
C VAL A 296 11.40 -16.72 11.12
N LEU A 297 10.12 -16.49 11.43
CA LEU A 297 9.03 -17.39 11.05
C LEU A 297 8.32 -16.87 9.79
N LEU A 298 8.09 -17.79 8.85
CA LEU A 298 7.36 -17.59 7.60
C LEU A 298 6.06 -18.41 7.69
N ASP A 299 4.94 -17.72 7.65
CA ASP A 299 3.60 -18.29 7.64
C ASP A 299 2.71 -17.43 6.75
N HIS A 300 1.64 -17.96 6.21
CA HIS A 300 0.67 -17.16 5.49
C HIS A 300 -0.33 -16.49 6.44
N HIS A 301 -0.79 -17.23 7.46
CA HIS A 301 -1.66 -16.70 8.52
C HIS A 301 -0.83 -16.09 9.63
N PHE A 302 -1.35 -15.04 10.25
CA PHE A 302 -0.74 -14.50 11.47
C PHE A 302 -1.34 -15.21 12.68
N VAL A 303 -0.64 -16.21 13.20
CA VAL A 303 -1.08 -17.08 14.30
C VAL A 303 -0.25 -16.77 15.53
N GLY A 304 -0.67 -15.77 16.30
CA GLY A 304 0.07 -15.25 17.44
C GLY A 304 -0.17 -13.75 17.49
N TYR A 305 -0.71 -13.23 18.58
CA TYR A 305 -0.83 -11.79 18.73
C TYR A 305 0.53 -11.28 19.24
N SER A 306 0.94 -10.07 18.86
CA SER A 306 2.25 -9.43 19.09
C SER A 306 2.92 -9.58 20.47
N ASP A 307 2.16 -9.99 21.47
CA ASP A 307 2.60 -10.21 22.85
C ASP A 307 2.67 -11.68 23.27
N ASP A 308 2.00 -12.57 22.54
CA ASP A 308 1.84 -13.99 22.84
C ASP A 308 2.14 -14.81 21.56
N PHE A 309 3.43 -14.87 21.20
CA PHE A 309 3.96 -15.74 20.14
C PHE A 309 4.07 -17.20 20.60
N HIS A 310 3.08 -17.65 21.37
CA HIS A 310 2.98 -19.00 21.90
C HIS A 310 2.00 -19.79 21.04
N LEU A 311 2.55 -20.61 20.15
CA LEU A 311 1.80 -21.49 19.27
C LEU A 311 1.33 -22.71 20.06
N LYS A 312 0.02 -23.00 20.03
CA LYS A 312 -0.61 -24.07 20.82
C LYS A 312 -1.49 -24.93 19.94
N GLY A 313 -1.22 -26.23 19.94
CA GLY A 313 -2.12 -27.28 19.47
C GLY A 313 -2.90 -27.89 20.63
N GLU A 314 -3.43 -29.10 20.42
CA GLU A 314 -4.16 -29.83 21.47
C GLU A 314 -3.20 -30.45 22.50
N SER A 315 -2.05 -30.94 22.05
CA SER A 315 -1.05 -31.64 22.87
C SER A 315 0.37 -31.12 22.72
N ALA A 316 0.65 -30.30 21.70
CA ALA A 316 1.94 -29.66 21.50
C ALA A 316 1.84 -28.14 21.67
N SER A 317 2.94 -27.52 22.13
CA SER A 317 3.05 -26.07 22.17
C SER A 317 4.51 -25.63 22.06
N VAL A 318 4.72 -24.44 21.51
CA VAL A 318 6.04 -23.82 21.39
C VAL A 318 5.90 -22.32 21.60
N ASN A 319 6.70 -21.78 22.53
CA ASN A 319 6.83 -20.35 22.73
C ASN A 319 8.02 -19.85 21.92
N LEU A 320 7.77 -19.10 20.85
CA LEU A 320 8.84 -18.62 19.96
C LEU A 320 9.78 -17.64 20.69
N LEU A 321 9.27 -16.93 21.71
CA LEU A 321 10.09 -15.99 22.48
C LEU A 321 11.25 -16.66 23.23
N ASP A 322 11.22 -17.99 23.39
CA ASP A 322 12.32 -18.76 23.98
C ASP A 322 13.53 -18.92 23.03
N TYR A 323 13.39 -18.55 21.73
CA TYR A 323 14.36 -18.87 20.66
C TYR A 323 14.87 -17.65 19.87
N ASN A 324 15.39 -16.61 20.54
CA ASN A 324 15.88 -15.36 19.91
C ASN A 324 15.04 -14.90 18.70
N PHE A 325 13.71 -14.93 18.87
CA PHE A 325 12.76 -14.70 17.80
C PHE A 325 12.75 -13.23 17.39
N LYS A 326 12.94 -12.97 16.10
CA LYS A 326 13.11 -11.61 15.56
C LYS A 326 11.91 -11.13 14.78
N ALA A 327 11.33 -11.99 13.95
CA ALA A 327 10.26 -11.57 13.07
C ALA A 327 9.29 -12.67 12.66
N TYR A 328 8.06 -12.23 12.38
CA TYR A 328 6.97 -13.03 11.83
C TYR A 328 6.50 -12.41 10.52
N LEU A 329 6.66 -13.12 9.40
CA LEU A 329 6.18 -12.68 8.09
C LEU A 329 4.84 -13.34 7.78
N TYR A 330 3.85 -12.55 7.33
CA TYR A 330 2.51 -13.02 6.95
C TYR A 330 1.98 -12.28 5.70
N ALA A 331 0.87 -12.73 5.12
CA ALA A 331 0.33 -12.11 3.89
C ALA A 331 -1.20 -12.08 3.74
N HIS A 332 -1.94 -12.91 4.48
CA HIS A 332 -3.37 -13.19 4.30
C HIS A 332 -4.33 -11.99 4.16
N TYR A 333 -3.95 -10.81 4.64
CA TYR A 333 -4.82 -9.65 4.69
C TYR A 333 -4.74 -8.73 3.46
N HIS A 334 -3.85 -9.01 2.48
CA HIS A 334 -3.62 -8.14 1.32
C HIS A 334 -3.31 -6.67 1.71
N ILE A 335 -2.31 -6.48 2.57
CA ILE A 335 -1.88 -5.18 3.08
C ILE A 335 -0.35 -5.06 3.11
N ASN A 336 0.13 -3.83 3.28
CA ASN A 336 1.50 -3.54 3.67
C ASN A 336 1.46 -3.00 5.10
N LEU A 337 2.17 -3.67 6.00
CA LEU A 337 2.30 -3.25 7.39
C LEU A 337 3.60 -3.79 7.97
N ILE A 338 4.29 -2.95 8.72
CA ILE A 338 5.36 -3.37 9.63
C ILE A 338 5.01 -2.85 11.01
N GLU A 339 5.03 -3.74 11.98
CA GLU A 339 4.80 -3.42 13.37
C GLU A 339 5.90 -4.05 14.21
N ARG A 340 6.46 -3.27 15.13
CA ARG A 340 7.45 -3.76 16.09
C ARG A 340 6.83 -3.69 17.47
N SER A 341 6.64 -4.85 18.09
CA SER A 341 6.11 -4.90 19.46
C SER A 341 7.10 -4.21 20.40
N ALA A 342 6.64 -3.17 21.09
CA ALA A 342 7.43 -2.50 22.11
C ALA A 342 7.71 -3.40 23.33
N ARG A 343 6.87 -4.44 23.53
CA ARG A 343 6.98 -5.39 24.64
C ARG A 343 7.97 -6.51 24.35
N THR A 344 7.87 -7.15 23.19
CA THR A 344 8.67 -8.34 22.86
C THR A 344 9.88 -8.01 21.99
N GLY A 345 9.88 -6.86 21.32
CA GLY A 345 10.92 -6.45 20.36
C GLY A 345 10.80 -7.11 18.99
N VAL A 346 9.87 -8.07 18.83
CA VAL A 346 9.60 -8.81 17.59
C VAL A 346 8.92 -7.92 16.56
N THR A 347 9.31 -8.08 15.30
CA THR A 347 8.72 -7.37 14.16
C THR A 347 7.75 -8.28 13.39
N THR A 348 6.51 -7.86 13.20
CA THR A 348 5.56 -8.50 12.31
C THR A 348 5.53 -7.76 10.97
N ILE A 349 5.51 -8.50 9.86
CA ILE A 349 5.65 -7.94 8.51
C ILE A 349 4.61 -8.54 7.57
N ALA A 350 3.77 -7.67 7.01
CA ALA A 350 2.90 -7.95 5.89
C ALA A 350 3.38 -7.25 4.63
N THR A 351 3.26 -7.95 3.51
CA THR A 351 3.56 -7.41 2.19
C THR A 351 2.44 -7.74 1.21
N MET A 352 2.09 -6.75 0.39
CA MET A 352 1.08 -6.87 -0.65
C MET A 352 1.52 -7.78 -1.80
N SER A 353 0.55 -8.14 -2.66
CA SER A 353 0.78 -8.77 -3.94
C SER A 353 1.42 -7.80 -4.95
N PRO A 354 2.37 -8.24 -5.79
CA PRO A 354 3.01 -7.38 -6.78
C PRO A 354 2.11 -7.01 -7.96
N ASN A 355 0.98 -7.68 -8.17
CA ASN A 355 0.22 -7.55 -9.42
C ASN A 355 -1.13 -6.83 -9.29
N LYS A 356 -1.53 -6.43 -8.07
CA LYS A 356 -2.84 -5.82 -7.79
C LYS A 356 -2.85 -4.96 -6.52
N GLY A 357 -3.82 -4.05 -6.41
CA GLY A 357 -4.02 -3.21 -5.20
C GLY A 357 -4.60 -3.98 -4.01
N GLY A 358 -4.24 -3.56 -2.80
CA GLY A 358 -4.58 -4.21 -1.53
C GLY A 358 -5.98 -3.90 -1.00
N ILE A 359 -6.43 -4.67 -0.01
CA ILE A 359 -7.74 -4.44 0.62
C ILE A 359 -7.74 -3.16 1.47
N ASP A 360 -6.60 -2.80 2.06
CA ASP A 360 -6.40 -1.50 2.72
C ASP A 360 -6.04 -0.38 1.74
N HIS A 361 -6.16 -0.65 0.43
CA HIS A 361 -5.75 0.18 -0.69
C HIS A 361 -4.24 0.42 -0.81
N THR A 362 -3.39 -0.29 -0.05
CA THR A 362 -1.95 -0.16 -0.23
C THR A 362 -1.56 -0.53 -1.67
N PRO A 363 -0.51 0.10 -2.24
CA PRO A 363 -0.12 -0.17 -3.62
C PRO A 363 0.37 -1.61 -3.88
N SER A 364 0.09 -2.10 -5.08
CA SER A 364 0.71 -3.31 -5.65
C SER A 364 2.23 -3.24 -5.56
N SER A 365 2.86 -4.17 -4.84
CA SER A 365 4.27 -4.09 -4.48
C SER A 365 4.86 -5.45 -4.08
N PHE A 366 6.18 -5.49 -3.95
CA PHE A 366 6.88 -6.50 -3.16
C PHE A 366 7.86 -5.81 -2.22
N ARG A 367 8.39 -6.53 -1.22
CA ARG A 367 9.25 -5.94 -0.19
C ARG A 367 10.64 -6.55 -0.27
N SER A 368 11.64 -5.69 -0.36
CA SER A 368 13.03 -6.04 -0.09
C SER A 368 13.27 -5.95 1.41
N ILE A 369 13.88 -7.01 1.98
CA ILE A 369 14.24 -7.07 3.40
C ILE A 369 15.72 -7.40 3.48
N ARG A 370 16.50 -6.42 3.94
CA ARG A 370 17.90 -6.62 4.31
C ARG A 370 17.98 -7.12 5.74
N PHE A 371 18.91 -8.02 5.98
CA PHE A 371 19.12 -8.60 7.30
C PHE A 371 20.59 -8.84 7.59
N ASP A 372 20.96 -8.74 8.86
CA ASP A 372 22.30 -9.06 9.36
C ASP A 372 22.31 -10.37 10.16
N ARG A 373 23.50 -10.75 10.63
CA ARG A 373 23.72 -11.99 11.37
C ARG A 373 23.06 -11.97 12.75
N GLU A 374 22.78 -10.80 13.28
CA GLU A 374 22.08 -10.57 14.54
C GLU A 374 20.56 -10.65 14.38
N GLY A 375 20.08 -10.72 13.13
CA GLY A 375 18.67 -10.81 12.76
C GLY A 375 17.94 -9.46 12.80
N ASN A 376 18.66 -8.34 12.76
CA ASN A 376 18.06 -7.04 12.56
C ASN A 376 17.57 -6.93 11.11
N LEU A 377 16.37 -6.39 10.90
CA LEU A 377 15.74 -6.29 9.58
C LEU A 377 15.59 -4.82 9.16
N ASP A 378 15.95 -4.51 7.92
CA ASP A 378 15.71 -3.22 7.26
C ASP A 378 14.82 -3.45 6.03
N SER A 379 13.70 -2.72 5.96
CA SER A 379 12.69 -2.95 4.94
C SER A 379 12.62 -1.86 3.88
N GLN A 380 12.34 -2.24 2.63
CA GLN A 380 12.02 -1.33 1.56
C GLN A 380 10.93 -1.90 0.64
N ILE A 381 9.83 -1.18 0.49
CA ILE A 381 8.79 -1.45 -0.51
C ILE A 381 9.31 -1.15 -1.91
N ARG A 382 8.94 -2.01 -2.86
CA ARG A 382 9.24 -1.90 -4.28
C ARG A 382 7.94 -1.97 -5.09
N TYR A 383 7.60 -0.89 -5.79
CA TYR A 383 6.34 -0.75 -6.53
C TYR A 383 6.36 -1.48 -7.89
N ALA A 384 5.86 -2.71 -7.92
CA ALA A 384 6.05 -3.65 -9.02
C ALA A 384 5.62 -3.19 -10.42
N SER A 385 4.77 -2.16 -10.54
CA SER A 385 4.35 -1.57 -11.83
C SER A 385 5.34 -0.56 -12.41
N LEU A 386 6.36 -0.12 -11.66
CA LEU A 386 7.22 1.00 -12.04
C LEU A 386 8.58 0.58 -12.60
N LYS A 387 8.83 0.98 -13.85
CA LYS A 387 10.08 0.78 -14.57
C LYS A 387 10.50 2.10 -15.21
N GLY A 388 11.56 2.72 -14.70
CA GLY A 388 12.09 3.99 -15.21
C GLY A 388 11.09 5.15 -15.19
N HIS A 389 10.28 5.28 -14.14
CA HIS A 389 9.30 6.36 -14.02
C HIS A 389 10.02 7.71 -13.89
N ILE A 390 9.63 8.67 -14.73
CA ILE A 390 10.08 10.05 -14.66
C ILE A 390 8.93 10.99 -15.01
N ALA A 391 8.55 11.85 -14.08
CA ALA A 391 7.56 12.89 -14.29
C ALA A 391 8.08 14.19 -13.68
N ALA A 392 8.32 15.19 -14.51
CA ALA A 392 8.87 16.47 -14.09
C ALA A 392 7.97 17.64 -14.47
N THR A 393 7.90 18.62 -13.58
CA THR A 393 7.11 19.84 -13.71
C THR A 393 8.00 21.03 -13.36
N ILE A 394 8.01 22.03 -14.24
CA ILE A 394 8.77 23.27 -14.08
C ILE A 394 7.81 24.47 -13.98
N PHE A 395 8.00 25.34 -13.01
CA PHE A 395 7.14 26.50 -12.76
C PHE A 395 7.94 27.69 -12.21
N PRO A 396 7.46 28.94 -12.36
CA PRO A 396 8.15 30.11 -11.82
C PRO A 396 8.31 30.01 -10.29
N ALA A 397 9.51 30.30 -9.79
CA ALA A 397 9.74 30.44 -8.36
C ALA A 397 9.03 31.71 -7.86
N ASN A 398 8.13 31.58 -6.89
CA ASN A 398 7.53 32.75 -6.27
C ASN A 398 8.50 33.37 -5.28
N ASN A 399 9.07 34.52 -5.63
CA ASN A 399 9.78 35.39 -4.70
C ASN A 399 8.76 36.09 -3.80
N PHE A 400 8.22 35.39 -2.80
CA PHE A 400 7.51 36.08 -1.71
C PHE A 400 8.54 36.93 -0.96
N GLU A 401 8.27 38.23 -0.81
CA GLU A 401 9.14 39.17 -0.10
C GLU A 401 9.52 38.61 1.27
N ARG A 402 10.74 38.09 1.39
CA ARG A 402 11.33 37.73 2.67
C ARG A 402 11.61 39.05 3.39
N ARG A 403 10.67 39.56 4.19
CA ARG A 403 10.94 40.65 5.14
C ARG A 403 11.94 40.13 6.17
N VAL A 404 13.22 40.27 5.85
CA VAL A 404 14.29 40.11 6.82
C VAL A 404 14.21 41.33 7.74
N SER A 405 13.70 41.14 8.96
CA SER A 405 13.94 42.12 10.02
C SER A 405 15.42 42.03 10.40
N SER A 406 16.24 42.95 9.88
CA SER A 406 17.60 43.11 10.35
C SER A 406 17.56 43.69 11.76
N ASN A 407 17.76 42.83 12.77
CA ASN A 407 18.20 43.28 14.08
C ASN A 407 19.63 43.81 13.92
N THR A 408 19.78 45.13 13.82
CA THR A 408 21.07 45.78 14.04
C THR A 408 21.10 46.29 15.48
N SER A 409 21.94 45.63 16.29
CA SER A 409 22.40 46.13 17.57
C SER A 409 23.49 47.18 17.34
N ALA A 410 23.25 48.44 17.70
CA ALA A 410 24.32 49.39 18.01
C ALA A 410 23.83 50.58 18.86
N SER A 411 24.35 50.62 20.08
CA SER A 411 24.88 51.77 20.85
C SER A 411 24.31 53.19 20.62
N ALA A 412 24.02 53.83 21.76
CA ALA A 412 23.63 55.23 21.93
C ALA A 412 24.59 56.26 21.32
N ASN A 413 24.02 57.33 20.72
CA ASN A 413 24.43 58.71 21.01
C ASN A 413 23.36 59.75 20.60
N LYS A 414 23.31 60.87 21.34
CA LYS A 414 22.34 61.97 21.22
C LYS A 414 22.58 62.87 20.00
N GLY A 415 21.50 63.41 19.41
CA GLY A 415 21.52 64.73 18.75
C GLY A 415 20.56 64.93 17.56
N ALA A 416 19.58 65.84 17.76
CA ALA A 416 18.92 66.72 16.77
C ALA A 416 18.10 66.16 15.57
N SER A 417 16.79 66.48 15.62
CA SER A 417 15.87 66.93 14.54
C SER A 417 16.34 66.89 13.08
N ALA A 418 15.63 66.13 12.22
CA ALA A 418 14.75 66.64 11.15
C ALA A 418 14.24 65.49 10.26
N ASN A 419 13.03 65.66 9.72
CA ASN A 419 12.36 64.79 8.75
C ASN A 419 13.21 64.54 7.49
N GLU A 420 13.45 63.27 7.15
CA GLU A 420 13.52 62.79 5.77
C GLU A 420 13.34 61.26 5.74
N LYS A 421 12.12 60.80 5.42
CA LYS A 421 11.88 59.42 4.99
C LYS A 421 12.23 59.33 3.50
N THR A 422 13.50 59.14 3.19
CA THR A 422 13.89 58.60 1.88
C THR A 422 13.72 57.08 1.93
N THR A 423 12.56 56.58 1.50
CA THR A 423 12.43 55.20 1.03
C THR A 423 13.26 55.08 -0.24
N ALA A 424 14.52 54.68 -0.08
CA ALA A 424 15.27 54.09 -1.18
C ALA A 424 14.57 52.78 -1.53
N HIS A 425 13.70 52.83 -2.54
CA HIS A 425 13.28 51.64 -3.27
C HIS A 425 14.52 51.14 -4.01
N GLU A 426 15.33 50.31 -3.35
CA GLU A 426 16.20 49.41 -4.08
C GLU A 426 15.26 48.50 -4.90
N LYS A 427 15.15 48.80 -6.19
CA LYS A 427 14.66 47.84 -7.18
C LYS A 427 15.64 46.68 -7.16
N VAL A 428 15.44 45.73 -6.26
CA VAL A 428 15.97 44.39 -6.44
C VAL A 428 15.29 43.88 -7.70
N SER A 429 16.06 43.75 -8.79
CA SER A 429 15.61 43.02 -9.96
C SER A 429 15.13 41.66 -9.48
N ALA A 430 13.84 41.36 -9.65
CA ALA A 430 13.32 40.04 -9.41
C ALA A 430 14.16 39.08 -10.26
N ASN A 431 15.04 38.31 -9.62
CA ASN A 431 15.67 37.19 -10.29
C ASN A 431 14.51 36.24 -10.60
N ASN A 432 14.00 36.33 -11.83
CA ASN A 432 13.12 35.34 -12.41
C ASN A 432 13.88 34.03 -12.27
N SER A 433 13.45 33.14 -11.39
CA SER A 433 14.00 31.80 -11.27
C SER A 433 12.84 30.82 -11.44
N TYR A 434 13.16 29.58 -11.78
CA TYR A 434 12.18 28.52 -11.97
C TYR A 434 12.48 27.40 -11.00
N GLU A 435 11.43 26.86 -10.39
CA GLU A 435 11.51 25.62 -9.63
C GLU A 435 11.18 24.45 -10.55
N LEU A 436 11.97 23.38 -10.45
CA LEU A 436 11.70 22.11 -11.10
C LEU A 436 11.54 21.03 -10.03
N ILE A 437 10.50 20.23 -10.18
CA ILE A 437 10.23 19.06 -9.35
C ILE A 437 10.11 17.86 -10.27
N ALA A 438 10.84 16.80 -9.97
CA ALA A 438 10.79 15.54 -10.69
C ALA A 438 10.50 14.39 -9.72
N ASN A 439 9.45 13.62 -10.01
CA ASN A 439 9.21 12.32 -9.39
C ASN A 439 9.91 11.25 -10.25
N ILE A 440 10.94 10.62 -9.70
CA ILE A 440 11.82 9.67 -10.38
C ILE A 440 11.86 8.38 -9.56
N TYR A 441 11.49 7.25 -10.17
CA TYR A 441 11.47 5.96 -9.49
C TYR A 441 11.68 4.78 -10.44
N ASP A 442 12.41 3.76 -9.99
CA ASP A 442 12.53 2.48 -10.70
C ASP A 442 12.57 1.34 -9.68
N THR A 443 11.73 0.33 -9.90
CA THR A 443 11.66 -0.81 -9.00
C THR A 443 12.92 -1.65 -9.04
N ARG A 444 13.59 -1.74 -10.18
CA ARG A 444 14.70 -2.67 -10.43
C ARG A 444 15.96 -2.28 -9.68
N THR A 445 16.16 -0.98 -9.44
CA THR A 445 17.34 -0.45 -8.74
C THR A 445 17.16 1.02 -8.36
N ASP A 446 17.98 1.52 -7.43
CA ASP A 446 17.89 2.90 -6.97
C ASP A 446 18.47 3.91 -8.00
N VAL A 447 17.95 5.13 -7.97
CA VAL A 447 18.50 6.28 -8.69
C VAL A 447 19.85 6.67 -8.05
N GLU A 448 20.91 6.72 -8.85
CA GLU A 448 22.25 7.13 -8.44
C GLU A 448 22.40 8.66 -8.56
N GLU A 449 21.94 9.22 -9.68
CA GLU A 449 22.11 10.62 -10.04
C GLU A 449 20.93 11.11 -10.89
N ALA A 450 20.56 12.38 -10.74
CA ALA A 450 19.60 13.04 -11.62
C ALA A 450 20.08 14.45 -11.98
N THR A 451 20.01 14.78 -13.28
CA THR A 451 20.34 16.11 -13.83
C THR A 451 19.18 16.66 -14.66
N VAL A 452 19.19 17.96 -14.90
CA VAL A 452 18.30 18.62 -15.86
C VAL A 452 19.11 19.49 -16.81
N GLU A 453 18.88 19.30 -18.11
CA GLU A 453 19.32 20.22 -19.14
C GLU A 453 18.26 21.32 -19.31
N TYR A 454 18.65 22.58 -19.12
CA TYR A 454 17.79 23.74 -19.25
C TYR A 454 18.57 24.92 -19.87
N ASN A 455 18.05 25.49 -20.96
CA ASN A 455 18.69 26.58 -21.71
C ASN A 455 20.16 26.29 -22.12
N GLY A 456 20.46 25.04 -22.49
CA GLY A 456 21.80 24.62 -22.93
C GLY A 456 22.82 24.44 -21.80
N ALA A 457 22.39 24.54 -20.55
CA ALA A 457 23.21 24.23 -19.38
C ALA A 457 22.61 23.05 -18.60
N GLU A 458 23.47 22.24 -17.99
CA GLU A 458 23.07 21.12 -17.13
C GLU A 458 23.14 21.52 -15.65
N TYR A 459 22.14 21.11 -14.88
CA TYR A 459 22.02 21.37 -13.45
C TYR A 459 21.74 20.06 -12.71
N ASN A 460 22.32 19.89 -11.53
CA ASN A 460 22.05 18.73 -10.69
C ASN A 460 20.70 18.89 -9.98
N LEU A 461 19.94 17.80 -9.90
CA LEU A 461 18.79 17.72 -9.00
C LEU A 461 19.24 17.17 -7.64
N HIS A 462 18.64 17.69 -6.58
CA HIS A 462 18.80 17.15 -5.22
C HIS A 462 17.60 16.29 -4.84
N LYS A 463 17.87 15.13 -4.24
CA LYS A 463 16.83 14.23 -3.72
C LYS A 463 16.21 14.82 -2.45
N VAL A 464 14.89 14.84 -2.39
CA VAL A 464 14.09 15.42 -1.28
C VAL A 464 13.30 14.34 -0.53
N SER A 465 12.74 13.37 -1.27
CA SER A 465 12.06 12.20 -0.70
C SER A 465 12.44 10.96 -1.52
N GLU A 466 11.83 9.80 -1.24
CA GLU A 466 12.10 8.57 -2.00
C GLU A 466 11.98 8.76 -3.52
N TRP A 467 10.91 9.45 -3.95
CA TRP A 467 10.62 9.70 -5.36
C TRP A 467 11.00 11.11 -5.81
N THR A 468 10.95 12.11 -4.92
CA THR A 468 11.00 13.51 -5.32
C THR A 468 12.42 14.06 -5.38
N TRP A 469 12.74 14.70 -6.49
CA TRP A 469 13.98 15.41 -6.77
C TRP A 469 13.67 16.86 -7.20
N ARG A 470 14.56 17.79 -6.90
CA ARG A 470 14.33 19.23 -7.17
C ARG A 470 15.54 19.97 -7.70
N ALA A 471 15.30 21.06 -8.41
CA ALA A 471 16.32 22.04 -8.78
C ALA A 471 15.73 23.44 -8.89
N THR A 472 16.48 24.46 -8.47
CA THR A 472 16.19 25.86 -8.76
C THR A 472 17.02 26.29 -9.96
N LEU A 473 16.37 26.80 -10.99
CA LEU A 473 16.95 27.14 -12.29
C LEU A 473 16.92 28.66 -12.50
N PRO A 474 17.93 29.25 -13.16
CA PRO A 474 17.93 30.66 -13.48
C PRO A 474 16.85 30.97 -14.53
N GLY A 475 16.22 32.14 -14.47
CA GLY A 475 15.32 32.61 -15.51
C GLY A 475 16.10 33.15 -16.70
N GLY A 476 15.68 32.79 -17.91
CA GLY A 476 16.35 33.23 -19.12
C GLY A 476 16.14 34.73 -19.41
N GLU A 477 17.17 35.40 -19.92
CA GLU A 477 16.98 36.62 -20.72
C GLU A 477 16.28 36.23 -22.04
N ARG A 478 15.34 37.07 -22.50
CA ARG A 478 14.77 36.92 -23.85
C ARG A 478 15.92 36.95 -24.86
N ALA A 479 16.23 35.83 -25.51
CA ALA A 479 17.12 35.82 -26.66
C ALA A 479 16.50 36.68 -27.78
N SER A 480 16.97 37.92 -27.90
CA SER A 480 16.66 38.79 -29.02
C SER A 480 17.45 38.33 -30.23
N GLY A 481 16.75 37.81 -31.25
CA GLY A 481 17.28 37.65 -32.59
C GLY A 481 18.08 36.37 -32.83
N ALA A 482 17.38 35.30 -33.21
CA ALA A 482 17.97 34.25 -34.03
C ALA A 482 16.98 33.91 -35.15
N THR A 483 17.26 34.43 -36.34
CA THR A 483 16.62 34.00 -37.59
C THR A 483 16.98 32.55 -37.86
N VAL A 484 15.98 31.68 -37.89
CA VAL A 484 16.15 30.27 -38.25
C VAL A 484 16.31 30.17 -39.77
N SER A 485 17.54 29.97 -40.24
CA SER A 485 17.80 29.39 -41.56
C SER A 485 17.83 27.86 -41.41
N GLY A 486 17.03 27.18 -42.23
CA GLY A 486 16.69 25.77 -42.06
C GLY A 486 17.87 24.79 -42.03
N ALA A 487 17.68 23.70 -41.31
CA ALA A 487 18.46 22.48 -41.46
C ALA A 487 17.60 21.24 -41.21
N SER A 488 17.88 20.24 -42.02
CA SER A 488 17.15 19.03 -42.34
C SER A 488 16.92 18.09 -41.14
N ALA A 489 15.74 17.48 -41.10
CA ALA A 489 15.40 16.40 -40.19
C ALA A 489 16.09 15.09 -40.63
N THR A 490 17.06 14.60 -39.85
CA THR A 490 17.54 13.22 -39.94
C THR A 490 16.85 12.38 -38.87
N ARG A 491 16.15 11.35 -39.35
CA ARG A 491 15.35 10.40 -38.58
C ARG A 491 16.28 9.40 -37.89
N ALA A 492 16.46 9.51 -36.58
CA ALA A 492 17.11 8.47 -35.78
C ALA A 492 16.07 7.43 -35.35
N THR A 493 16.24 6.19 -35.82
CA THR A 493 15.48 5.01 -35.42
C THR A 493 15.90 4.55 -34.03
N VAL A 494 14.98 4.55 -33.05
CA VAL A 494 15.12 3.83 -31.79
C VAL A 494 14.39 2.50 -31.92
N SER A 495 15.14 1.40 -31.85
CA SER A 495 14.59 0.04 -31.81
C SER A 495 14.27 -0.37 -30.38
N GLY A 496 13.04 -0.85 -30.15
CA GLY A 496 12.70 -1.69 -28.99
C GLY A 496 12.13 -0.99 -27.76
N ALA A 497 10.96 -0.36 -27.89
CA ALA A 497 10.03 -0.18 -26.77
C ALA A 497 8.59 -0.22 -27.31
N SER A 498 7.74 -1.05 -26.70
CA SER A 498 6.31 -1.14 -27.02
C SER A 498 5.66 0.22 -26.76
N ALA A 499 5.33 0.92 -27.84
CA ALA A 499 4.70 2.24 -27.80
C ALA A 499 3.19 2.09 -27.64
N THR A 500 2.65 2.58 -26.53
CA THR A 500 1.23 2.89 -26.41
C THR A 500 0.94 4.15 -27.24
N ARG A 501 0.13 3.97 -28.30
CA ARG A 501 -0.34 5.06 -29.17
C ARG A 501 -1.35 5.93 -28.44
N GLY A 502 -1.04 7.22 -28.35
CA GLY A 502 -1.94 8.27 -27.88
C GLY A 502 -1.37 9.66 -28.17
N ALA A 503 -0.93 9.91 -29.41
CA ALA A 503 -0.48 11.23 -29.82
C ALA A 503 -1.70 12.07 -30.21
N VAL A 504 -2.19 12.89 -29.29
CA VAL A 504 -3.03 14.04 -29.62
C VAL A 504 -2.08 15.17 -30.00
N SER A 505 -2.26 15.72 -31.20
CA SER A 505 -1.44 16.80 -31.76
C SER A 505 -1.55 18.06 -30.91
N GLY A 506 -0.50 18.38 -30.16
CA GLY A 506 -0.40 19.65 -29.43
C GLY A 506 -0.23 20.81 -30.41
N ALA A 507 -1.18 21.75 -30.40
CA ALA A 507 -1.02 23.04 -31.07
C ALA A 507 0.03 23.87 -30.32
N THR A 508 1.00 24.39 -31.07
CA THR A 508 2.13 25.21 -30.60
C THR A 508 1.67 26.63 -30.26
N VAL A 509 1.79 27.01 -28.98
CA VAL A 509 1.73 28.42 -28.56
C VAL A 509 3.13 29.03 -28.75
N SER A 510 3.19 30.08 -29.57
CA SER A 510 4.42 30.80 -29.94
C SER A 510 4.96 31.65 -28.80
N GLY A 511 6.10 31.25 -28.27
CA GLY A 511 6.92 31.97 -27.30
C GLY A 511 7.89 30.96 -26.72
N ALA A 512 9.17 31.04 -27.08
CA ALA A 512 10.17 30.00 -26.88
C ALA A 512 10.06 29.32 -25.49
N LYS A 513 9.49 28.11 -25.45
CA LYS A 513 9.47 27.25 -24.25
C LYS A 513 10.86 26.65 -24.12
N ALA A 514 11.64 27.13 -23.17
CA ALA A 514 12.81 26.41 -22.69
C ALA A 514 12.38 24.99 -22.30
N SER A 515 12.74 23.99 -23.10
CA SER A 515 12.47 22.59 -22.79
C SER A 515 13.48 22.14 -21.74
N ALA A 516 13.02 21.90 -20.51
CA ALA A 516 13.82 21.23 -19.50
C ALA A 516 13.76 19.71 -19.73
N VAL A 517 14.90 19.05 -19.84
CA VAL A 517 14.98 17.58 -19.99
C VAL A 517 15.69 17.02 -18.77
N VAL A 518 14.97 16.25 -17.97
CA VAL A 518 15.52 15.56 -16.80
C VAL A 518 16.11 14.24 -17.26
N THR A 519 17.33 13.94 -16.80
CA THR A 519 18.03 12.68 -17.02
C THR A 519 18.26 12.01 -15.67
N ALA A 520 17.83 10.76 -15.53
CA ALA A 520 18.08 9.94 -14.35
C ALA A 520 19.01 8.78 -14.71
N LYS A 521 20.08 8.61 -13.92
CA LYS A 521 21.00 7.48 -14.01
C LYS A 521 20.77 6.57 -12.82
N PHE A 522 20.57 5.29 -13.11
CA PHE A 522 20.27 4.25 -12.13
C PHE A 522 21.52 3.42 -11.83
N LYS A 523 21.61 2.82 -10.64
CA LYS A 523 22.79 2.03 -10.21
C LYS A 523 23.16 0.87 -11.15
N ASN A 524 22.20 0.36 -11.92
CA ASN A 524 22.44 -0.67 -12.94
C ASN A 524 22.97 -0.12 -14.27
N GLY A 525 23.27 1.18 -14.35
CA GLY A 525 23.73 1.87 -15.55
C GLY A 525 22.61 2.29 -16.53
N THR A 526 21.35 1.97 -16.23
CA THR A 526 20.21 2.45 -17.04
C THR A 526 20.16 3.97 -16.97
N VAL A 527 19.90 4.61 -18.11
CA VAL A 527 19.67 6.06 -18.19
C VAL A 527 18.28 6.28 -18.79
N VAL A 528 17.44 7.06 -18.09
CA VAL A 528 16.11 7.43 -18.54
C VAL A 528 16.01 8.95 -18.64
N LYS A 529 15.38 9.44 -19.70
CA LYS A 529 15.14 10.87 -19.90
C LYS A 529 13.65 11.18 -19.93
N GLY A 530 13.27 12.32 -19.35
CA GLY A 530 11.91 12.83 -19.32
C GLY A 530 11.87 14.32 -19.59
N VAL A 531 10.91 14.78 -20.38
CA VAL A 531 10.71 16.21 -20.64
C VAL A 531 9.86 16.79 -19.54
N ALA A 532 10.34 17.84 -18.87
CA ALA A 532 9.55 18.56 -17.89
C ALA A 532 8.39 19.30 -18.57
N ARG A 533 7.19 19.14 -18.03
CA ARG A 533 5.98 19.78 -18.58
C ARG A 533 5.81 21.18 -18.00
N VAL A 534 5.35 22.09 -18.85
CA VAL A 534 4.83 23.42 -18.47
C VAL A 534 3.45 23.22 -17.83
N PRO A 535 3.07 23.98 -16.78
CA PRO A 535 2.22 23.44 -15.71
C PRO A 535 0.84 22.91 -16.09
N ALA A 536 0.24 23.31 -17.22
CA ALA A 536 -1.06 22.78 -17.61
C ALA A 536 -1.16 22.41 -19.10
N ASP A 537 -1.66 21.20 -19.38
CA ASP A 537 -2.26 20.88 -20.68
C ASP A 537 -3.67 21.50 -20.69
N ILE A 538 -3.97 22.34 -21.68
CA ILE A 538 -5.24 23.09 -21.79
C ILE A 538 -6.12 22.44 -22.86
N GLY A 539 -7.41 22.28 -22.58
CA GLY A 539 -8.38 21.69 -23.52
C GLY A 539 -8.69 22.60 -24.71
N GLU A 540 -8.94 22.01 -25.88
CA GLU A 540 -9.23 22.73 -27.13
C GLU A 540 -10.49 23.62 -27.07
N PHE A 541 -11.40 23.31 -26.15
CA PHE A 541 -12.67 24.03 -25.95
C PHE A 541 -12.67 25.01 -24.76
N THR A 542 -11.52 25.23 -24.11
CA THR A 542 -11.38 26.38 -23.22
C THR A 542 -11.58 27.62 -24.09
N PRO A 543 -12.56 28.51 -23.81
CA PRO A 543 -12.85 29.63 -24.70
C PRO A 543 -11.55 30.36 -25.03
N ARG A 544 -11.19 30.42 -26.33
CA ARG A 544 -10.04 31.17 -26.85
C ARG A 544 -10.29 32.67 -26.72
N ARG A 545 -10.53 33.14 -25.51
CA ARG A 545 -10.41 34.56 -25.16
C ARG A 545 -8.95 34.80 -24.82
N GLU A 546 -8.47 36.01 -25.07
CA GLU A 546 -7.17 36.50 -24.59
C GLU A 546 -7.05 36.43 -23.05
N ASP A 547 -8.15 36.10 -22.36
CA ASP A 547 -8.32 35.99 -20.90
C ASP A 547 -8.52 34.54 -20.40
N ALA A 548 -8.26 33.51 -21.22
CA ALA A 548 -8.44 32.11 -20.82
C ALA A 548 -7.53 31.75 -19.63
N PHE A 549 -8.13 31.64 -18.44
CA PHE A 549 -7.42 31.39 -17.19
C PHE A 549 -6.66 30.05 -17.21
N VAL A 550 -5.34 30.10 -16.95
CA VAL A 550 -4.46 28.93 -16.86
C VAL A 550 -4.02 28.77 -15.40
N PRO A 551 -4.27 27.62 -14.76
CA PRO A 551 -3.89 27.42 -13.37
C PRO A 551 -2.37 27.54 -13.19
N GLN A 552 -1.96 28.22 -12.11
CA GLN A 552 -0.55 28.48 -11.80
C GLN A 552 -0.15 27.81 -10.50
N ILE A 553 0.95 27.07 -10.51
CA ILE A 553 1.53 26.51 -9.28
C ILE A 553 2.12 27.67 -8.47
N LYS A 554 1.66 27.82 -7.23
CA LYS A 554 2.17 28.83 -6.30
C LYS A 554 3.40 28.34 -5.55
N TRP A 555 3.34 27.14 -5.04
CA TRP A 555 4.44 26.47 -4.36
C TRP A 555 4.15 24.98 -4.30
N VAL A 556 5.20 24.21 -4.03
CA VAL A 556 5.10 22.79 -3.74
C VAL A 556 6.05 22.48 -2.59
N ALA A 557 5.55 21.81 -1.56
CA ALA A 557 6.32 21.45 -0.38
C ALA A 557 6.38 19.92 -0.25
N SER A 558 7.57 19.35 -0.04
CA SER A 558 7.69 17.94 0.27
C SER A 558 7.62 17.75 1.79
N LEU A 559 6.84 16.78 2.23
CA LEU A 559 6.75 16.38 3.64
C LEU A 559 7.87 15.40 4.04
N GLY A 560 8.75 15.03 3.11
CA GLY A 560 9.89 14.15 3.35
C GLY A 560 9.56 12.64 3.35
N ASN A 561 8.29 12.28 3.43
CA ASN A 561 7.80 10.90 3.30
C ASN A 561 6.46 10.85 2.55
N HIS A 562 6.02 9.68 2.14
CA HIS A 562 4.82 9.49 1.33
C HIS A 562 3.56 10.02 2.02
N THR A 563 2.59 10.51 1.25
CA THR A 563 1.22 10.71 1.74
C THR A 563 0.31 9.63 1.16
N PHE A 564 -0.76 9.33 1.88
CA PHE A 564 -1.78 8.40 1.40
C PHE A 564 -3.10 9.15 1.21
N MET A 565 -4.25 8.53 1.51
CA MET A 565 -5.57 9.13 1.39
C MET A 565 -5.85 10.29 2.36
N THR A 566 -4.83 10.85 3.02
CA THR A 566 -4.98 12.03 3.86
C THR A 566 -5.20 13.27 3.00
N SER A 567 -6.44 13.76 3.02
CA SER A 567 -6.81 15.01 2.36
C SER A 567 -6.20 16.21 3.09
N PRO A 568 -5.62 17.21 2.38
CA PRO A 568 -5.19 18.45 3.01
C PRO A 568 -6.36 19.16 3.70
N LEU A 569 -6.13 19.64 4.92
CA LEU A 569 -7.05 20.51 5.65
C LEU A 569 -6.54 21.94 5.66
N VAL A 570 -7.44 22.90 5.78
CA VAL A 570 -7.10 24.31 5.85
C VAL A 570 -7.62 24.90 7.15
N TYR A 571 -6.73 25.52 7.96
CA TYR A 571 -7.08 26.17 9.22
C TYR A 571 -6.27 27.46 9.39
N GLY A 572 -6.91 28.62 9.51
CA GLY A 572 -6.24 29.92 9.58
C GLY A 572 -5.27 30.15 8.42
N ASP A 573 -3.99 30.27 8.72
CA ASP A 573 -2.88 30.41 7.74
C ASP A 573 -2.18 29.08 7.42
N LEU A 574 -2.77 27.94 7.82
CA LEU A 574 -2.16 26.61 7.72
C LEU A 574 -2.85 25.73 6.69
N VAL A 575 -2.05 24.86 6.06
CA VAL A 575 -2.45 23.68 5.30
C VAL A 575 -1.89 22.46 6.01
N ILE A 576 -2.75 21.53 6.42
CA ILE A 576 -2.39 20.40 7.28
C ILE A 576 -2.55 19.10 6.51
N SER A 577 -1.55 18.21 6.57
CA SER A 577 -1.58 16.88 5.94
C SER A 577 -0.78 15.89 6.80
N ALA A 578 -0.83 14.59 6.48
CA ALA A 578 -0.08 13.55 7.18
C ALA A 578 0.72 12.67 6.24
N THR A 579 1.88 12.25 6.72
CA THR A 579 2.74 11.25 6.07
C THR A 579 2.48 9.86 6.61
N TYR A 580 2.79 8.87 5.79
CA TYR A 580 2.64 7.45 6.10
C TYR A 580 3.96 6.71 5.78
N ASP A 581 4.27 5.66 6.53
CA ASP A 581 5.47 4.83 6.34
C ASP A 581 5.17 3.34 6.57
N ASP A 582 5.07 2.57 5.49
CA ASP A 582 4.88 1.11 5.55
C ASP A 582 6.23 0.34 5.56
N ASN A 583 7.38 1.04 5.69
CA ASN A 583 8.71 0.43 5.87
C ASN A 583 9.14 0.32 7.34
N GLY A 584 8.41 0.94 8.28
CA GLY A 584 8.76 0.92 9.71
C GLY A 584 10.07 1.64 10.04
N LYS A 585 10.46 2.62 9.21
CA LYS A 585 11.68 3.44 9.34
C LYS A 585 11.44 4.73 10.15
N GLY A 586 10.18 5.00 10.47
CA GLY A 586 9.76 6.25 11.08
C GLY A 586 9.50 7.31 10.01
N GLY A 587 8.94 8.44 10.43
CA GLY A 587 8.55 9.52 9.51
C GLY A 587 7.07 9.55 9.16
N SER A 588 6.23 8.79 9.88
CA SER A 588 4.80 9.10 9.97
C SER A 588 4.59 10.29 10.91
N ALA A 589 3.98 11.35 10.42
CA ALA A 589 3.75 12.58 11.15
C ALA A 589 2.56 13.35 10.59
N ILE A 590 1.95 14.20 11.43
CA ILE A 590 1.04 15.25 10.99
C ILE A 590 1.86 16.53 10.81
N HIS A 591 1.74 17.19 9.66
CA HIS A 591 2.47 18.39 9.31
C HIS A 591 1.51 19.55 9.06
N ALA A 592 1.87 20.74 9.52
CA ALA A 592 1.24 21.98 9.09
C ALA A 592 2.21 22.84 8.30
N LEU A 593 1.75 23.29 7.13
CA LEU A 593 2.47 24.16 6.21
C LEU A 593 1.84 25.55 6.21
N ARG A 594 2.63 26.60 6.01
CA ARG A 594 2.14 27.96 5.80
C ARG A 594 1.49 28.07 4.42
N LYS A 595 0.29 28.65 4.34
CA LYS A 595 -0.42 28.87 3.07
C LYS A 595 0.36 29.74 2.08
N GLY A 596 1.13 30.70 2.61
CA GLY A 596 1.88 31.67 1.80
C GLY A 596 2.93 31.01 0.89
N ASP A 597 3.76 30.15 1.46
CA ASP A 597 4.98 29.63 0.80
C ASP A 597 5.19 28.12 0.93
N GLY A 598 4.32 27.41 1.65
CA GLY A 598 4.44 25.97 1.88
C GLY A 598 5.51 25.58 2.91
N SER A 599 6.11 26.54 3.63
CA SER A 599 7.09 26.23 4.68
C SER A 599 6.43 25.50 5.86
N VAL A 600 7.14 24.53 6.45
CA VAL A 600 6.64 23.77 7.61
C VAL A 600 6.55 24.69 8.83
N ALA A 601 5.33 24.89 9.34
CA ALA A 601 5.06 25.65 10.56
C ALA A 601 5.30 24.79 11.82
N TRP A 602 4.81 23.55 11.81
CA TRP A 602 5.03 22.56 12.87
C TRP A 602 4.89 21.14 12.31
N SER A 603 5.39 20.17 13.06
CA SER A 603 5.22 18.74 12.77
C SER A 603 5.05 17.97 14.07
N PHE A 604 4.10 17.05 14.08
CA PHE A 604 3.78 16.18 15.20
C PHE A 604 4.01 14.72 14.80
N PRO A 605 5.03 14.03 15.35
CA PRO A 605 5.28 12.62 15.04
C PRO A 605 4.17 11.75 15.62
N VAL A 606 3.73 10.77 14.84
CA VAL A 606 2.76 9.74 15.27
C VAL A 606 3.44 8.38 15.34
N ALA A 607 2.94 7.49 16.20
CA ALA A 607 3.57 6.20 16.44
C ALA A 607 3.50 5.28 15.21
N ASN A 608 2.38 5.34 14.47
CA ASN A 608 2.14 4.51 13.29
C ASN A 608 1.53 5.36 12.16
N PRO A 609 1.53 4.86 10.91
CA PRO A 609 0.94 5.55 9.77
C PRO A 609 -0.52 5.97 10.00
N ILE A 610 -0.89 7.18 9.56
CA ILE A 610 -2.28 7.58 9.37
C ILE A 610 -2.60 7.39 7.89
N LYS A 611 -3.51 6.47 7.57
CA LYS A 611 -3.85 6.10 6.18
C LYS A 611 -5.15 6.74 5.67
N ASN A 612 -5.71 7.74 6.33
CA ASN A 612 -6.94 8.40 5.87
C ASN A 612 -7.08 9.83 6.42
N ASN A 613 -8.26 10.41 6.25
CA ASN A 613 -8.59 11.79 6.57
C ASN A 613 -8.51 12.10 8.07
N LEU A 614 -7.93 13.27 8.34
CA LEU A 614 -7.98 13.96 9.63
C LEU A 614 -9.31 14.70 9.78
N ALA A 615 -9.72 15.00 11.00
CA ALA A 615 -10.91 15.81 11.30
C ALA A 615 -10.52 17.07 12.09
N LEU A 616 -11.27 18.15 11.91
CA LEU A 616 -11.05 19.41 12.63
C LEU A 616 -12.33 19.87 13.32
N TRP A 617 -12.22 20.26 14.59
CA TRP A 617 -13.34 20.81 15.36
C TRP A 617 -12.83 21.89 16.33
N GLU A 618 -13.31 23.12 16.15
CA GLU A 618 -13.00 24.26 17.01
C GLU A 618 -11.50 24.40 17.34
N GLY A 619 -10.65 24.27 16.32
CA GLY A 619 -9.18 24.36 16.46
C GLY A 619 -8.50 23.10 17.02
N THR A 620 -9.25 22.04 17.32
CA THR A 620 -8.71 20.71 17.67
C THR A 620 -8.69 19.82 16.42
N LEU A 621 -7.50 19.40 16.01
CA LEU A 621 -7.27 18.46 14.93
C LEU A 621 -7.21 17.03 15.48
N LEU A 622 -7.89 16.10 14.83
CA LEU A 622 -7.98 14.70 15.20
C LEU A 622 -7.46 13.80 14.08
N GLY A 623 -6.65 12.81 14.44
CA GLY A 623 -6.16 11.78 13.53
C GLY A 623 -6.01 10.46 14.24
N CYS A 624 -6.27 9.34 13.55
CA CYS A 624 -6.13 8.01 14.12
C CYS A 624 -5.22 7.16 13.25
N ASP A 625 -4.20 6.55 13.86
CA ASP A 625 -3.26 5.69 13.15
C ASP A 625 -3.81 4.29 12.90
N VAL A 626 -3.09 3.51 12.07
CA VAL A 626 -3.47 2.15 11.67
C VAL A 626 -3.58 1.16 12.82
N LEU A 627 -2.96 1.46 13.97
CA LEU A 627 -3.06 0.66 15.18
C LEU A 627 -4.12 1.17 16.16
N GLY A 628 -4.93 2.15 15.77
CA GLY A 628 -6.04 2.65 16.57
C GLY A 628 -5.65 3.62 17.67
N ASN A 629 -4.47 4.26 17.58
CA ASN A 629 -4.16 5.39 18.44
C ASN A 629 -4.78 6.66 17.85
N LEU A 630 -5.71 7.24 18.60
CA LEU A 630 -6.37 8.51 18.27
C LEU A 630 -5.63 9.66 18.96
N TYR A 631 -5.23 10.66 18.19
CA TYR A 631 -4.55 11.85 18.64
C TYR A 631 -5.48 13.05 18.49
N ALA A 632 -5.55 13.91 19.50
CA ALA A 632 -6.15 15.23 19.44
C ALA A 632 -5.06 16.28 19.69
N ILE A 633 -4.85 17.17 18.72
CA ILE A 633 -3.81 18.20 18.77
C ILE A 633 -4.39 19.57 18.45
N GLU A 634 -3.83 20.62 19.03
CA GLU A 634 -4.18 21.99 18.71
C GLU A 634 -3.68 22.33 17.29
N ALA A 635 -4.58 22.65 16.37
CA ALA A 635 -4.27 22.83 14.95
C ALA A 635 -3.33 24.02 14.69
N SER A 636 -3.34 25.04 15.54
CA SER A 636 -2.50 26.24 15.39
C SER A 636 -1.03 25.97 15.77
N THR A 637 -0.76 25.06 16.72
CA THR A 637 0.57 24.88 17.31
C THR A 637 1.15 23.47 17.18
N GLY A 638 0.32 22.47 16.88
CA GLY A 638 0.69 21.06 16.89
C GLY A 638 0.81 20.45 18.29
N ARG A 639 0.43 21.17 19.35
CA ARG A 639 0.50 20.66 20.73
C ARG A 639 -0.56 19.61 20.98
N VAL A 640 -0.17 18.50 21.61
CA VAL A 640 -1.12 17.45 22.02
C VAL A 640 -2.07 17.99 23.08
N VAL A 641 -3.37 17.83 22.82
CA VAL A 641 -4.44 18.03 23.80
C VAL A 641 -4.60 16.73 24.60
N TRP A 642 -4.78 15.61 23.90
CA TRP A 642 -4.80 14.26 24.47
C TRP A 642 -4.52 13.21 23.39
N SER A 643 -4.21 11.99 23.81
CA SER A 643 -4.10 10.81 22.93
C SER A 643 -4.73 9.59 23.60
N LYS A 644 -5.27 8.66 22.81
CA LYS A 644 -5.94 7.46 23.32
C LYS A 644 -5.82 6.27 22.40
N ALA A 645 -5.38 5.13 22.94
CA ALA A 645 -5.47 3.84 22.26
C ALA A 645 -6.92 3.34 22.32
N LEU A 646 -7.53 3.08 21.16
CA LEU A 646 -8.91 2.57 21.07
C LEU A 646 -8.99 1.04 21.11
N ARG A 647 -7.88 0.37 20.77
CA ARG A 647 -7.76 -1.09 20.72
C ARG A 647 -7.18 -1.61 22.02
N ASP A 648 -7.91 -2.54 22.66
CA ASP A 648 -7.49 -3.18 23.92
C ASP A 648 -6.61 -4.42 23.67
N LYS A 649 -6.62 -4.93 22.44
CA LYS A 649 -5.84 -6.06 21.91
C LYS A 649 -5.52 -5.75 20.45
N GLU A 650 -4.32 -6.07 19.99
CA GLU A 650 -3.90 -5.92 18.59
C GLU A 650 -4.61 -6.95 17.68
N LEU A 651 -5.93 -6.81 17.56
CA LEU A 651 -6.79 -7.61 16.69
C LEU A 651 -6.79 -7.03 15.29
N HIS A 652 -6.29 -7.74 14.29
CA HIS A 652 -6.61 -7.43 12.89
C HIS A 652 -8.14 -7.41 12.72
N PRO A 653 -8.71 -6.47 11.94
CA PRO A 653 -8.05 -5.63 10.92
C PRO A 653 -7.47 -4.28 11.43
N VAL A 654 -6.48 -3.77 10.70
CA VAL A 654 -5.96 -2.39 10.85
C VAL A 654 -7.01 -1.31 10.59
N TYR A 655 -6.80 -0.13 11.19
CA TYR A 655 -7.66 1.03 11.01
C TYR A 655 -7.23 1.87 9.80
N THR A 656 -8.00 1.85 8.72
CA THR A 656 -7.72 2.63 7.50
C THR A 656 -8.85 3.60 7.14
N GLN A 657 -9.79 3.84 8.07
CA GLN A 657 -10.92 4.76 7.88
C GLN A 657 -10.56 6.20 8.26
N GLY A 658 -11.28 7.18 7.71
CA GLY A 658 -11.23 8.56 8.18
C GLY A 658 -11.88 8.73 9.56
N VAL A 659 -11.49 9.79 10.26
CA VAL A 659 -12.11 10.20 11.52
C VAL A 659 -13.26 11.18 11.25
N THR A 660 -14.38 11.05 11.98
CA THR A 660 -15.61 11.86 11.77
C THR A 660 -15.98 12.60 13.04
N VAL A 661 -16.38 13.87 12.94
CA VAL A 661 -16.76 14.69 14.10
C VAL A 661 -18.15 15.30 13.89
N HIS A 662 -18.97 15.24 14.93
CA HIS A 662 -20.28 15.88 14.96
C HIS A 662 -20.61 16.32 16.39
N ASN A 663 -21.06 17.57 16.55
CA ASN A 663 -21.47 18.16 17.84
C ASN A 663 -20.46 17.95 18.99
N GLY A 664 -19.17 18.18 18.72
CA GLY A 664 -18.11 18.02 19.73
C GLY A 664 -17.80 16.56 20.11
N VAL A 665 -18.32 15.58 19.36
CA VAL A 665 -18.03 14.16 19.53
C VAL A 665 -17.29 13.64 18.29
N VAL A 666 -16.16 12.97 18.51
CA VAL A 666 -15.40 12.27 17.49
C VAL A 666 -15.76 10.79 17.46
N TYR A 667 -15.95 10.25 16.26
CA TYR A 667 -16.17 8.85 15.96
C TYR A 667 -14.94 8.30 15.24
N ALA A 668 -14.27 7.34 15.89
CA ALA A 668 -13.04 6.73 15.38
C ALA A 668 -12.97 5.25 15.77
N GLY A 669 -12.15 4.48 15.06
CA GLY A 669 -12.05 3.03 15.22
C GLY A 669 -13.03 2.26 14.33
N HIS A 670 -12.99 0.93 14.42
CA HIS A 670 -13.73 0.01 13.54
C HIS A 670 -14.25 -1.20 14.31
N GLY A 671 -15.41 -1.74 13.94
CA GLY A 671 -15.98 -2.91 14.60
C GLY A 671 -16.07 -2.72 16.11
N HIS A 672 -15.57 -3.69 16.88
CA HIS A 672 -15.57 -3.66 18.37
C HIS A 672 -14.80 -2.52 19.02
N TYR A 673 -13.97 -1.80 18.25
CA TYR A 673 -13.24 -0.63 18.77
C TYR A 673 -13.71 0.69 18.15
N LEU A 674 -14.79 0.69 17.35
CA LEU A 674 -15.49 1.92 17.01
C LEU A 674 -15.96 2.59 18.30
N THR A 675 -15.50 3.81 18.53
CA THR A 675 -15.66 4.54 19.79
C THR A 675 -16.06 5.97 19.50
N ALA A 676 -17.02 6.48 20.28
CA ALA A 676 -17.36 7.89 20.32
C ALA A 676 -16.69 8.55 21.53
N LEU A 677 -16.03 9.69 21.32
CA LEU A 677 -15.33 10.42 22.38
C LEU A 677 -15.63 11.91 22.32
N LYS A 678 -15.65 12.59 23.45
CA LYS A 678 -15.70 14.06 23.48
C LYS A 678 -14.39 14.62 22.92
N VAL A 679 -14.48 15.52 21.94
CA VAL A 679 -13.32 16.08 21.23
C VAL A 679 -12.35 16.79 22.18
N LEU A 680 -12.84 17.57 23.14
CA LEU A 680 -11.98 18.40 23.98
C LEU A 680 -11.31 17.62 25.13
N THR A 681 -11.83 16.45 25.51
CA THR A 681 -11.40 15.74 26.72
C THR A 681 -10.93 14.31 26.49
N GLY A 682 -11.28 13.68 25.35
CA GLY A 682 -10.99 12.27 25.10
C GLY A 682 -11.82 11.30 25.99
N GLU A 683 -12.82 11.83 26.70
CA GLU A 683 -13.77 11.03 27.48
C GLU A 683 -14.61 10.18 26.52
N VAL A 684 -14.67 8.87 26.78
CA VAL A 684 -15.47 7.94 25.97
C VAL A 684 -16.95 8.16 26.28
N VAL A 685 -17.74 8.43 25.25
CA VAL A 685 -19.20 8.50 25.33
C VAL A 685 -19.77 7.09 25.23
N TRP A 686 -19.35 6.33 24.22
CA TRP A 686 -19.71 4.93 24.04
C TRP A 686 -18.65 4.18 23.22
N LYS A 687 -18.63 2.85 23.34
CA LYS A 687 -17.82 1.93 22.53
C LYS A 687 -18.72 0.86 21.93
N ASN A 688 -18.58 0.60 20.63
CA ASN A 688 -19.41 -0.37 19.93
C ASN A 688 -19.12 -1.80 20.40
N THR A 689 -20.18 -2.55 20.66
CA THR A 689 -20.13 -3.99 20.94
C THR A 689 -21.06 -4.80 20.04
N ALA A 690 -21.82 -4.13 19.17
CA ALA A 690 -22.92 -4.73 18.41
C ALA A 690 -22.45 -5.54 17.20
N TRP A 691 -21.26 -5.23 16.66
CA TRP A 691 -20.70 -5.95 15.51
C TRP A 691 -19.18 -6.06 15.59
N ARG A 692 -18.67 -7.20 15.12
CA ARG A 692 -17.23 -7.46 15.03
C ARG A 692 -16.66 -6.77 13.80
N GLY A 693 -15.39 -6.39 13.85
CA GLY A 693 -14.67 -5.96 12.66
C GLY A 693 -14.67 -7.04 11.59
N GLY A 694 -14.80 -6.62 10.34
CA GLY A 694 -14.63 -7.45 9.16
C GLY A 694 -13.19 -7.38 8.66
N VAL A 695 -13.00 -7.19 7.36
CA VAL A 695 -11.74 -6.69 6.81
C VAL A 695 -11.74 -5.16 6.88
N CYS A 696 -10.55 -4.53 6.92
CA CYS A 696 -10.39 -3.07 6.91
C CYS A 696 -11.12 -2.42 5.71
N THR A 697 -11.45 -1.14 5.79
CA THR A 697 -12.03 -0.36 4.68
C THR A 697 -11.59 1.08 4.77
N VAL A 698 -11.53 1.77 3.63
CA VAL A 698 -11.16 3.19 3.55
C VAL A 698 -12.35 4.14 3.64
N ALA A 699 -13.58 3.63 3.62
CA ALA A 699 -14.77 4.48 3.67
C ALA A 699 -14.81 5.30 4.97
N SER A 700 -14.91 6.62 4.82
CA SER A 700 -15.05 7.54 5.94
C SER A 700 -16.48 7.49 6.53
N PRO A 701 -16.66 7.41 7.85
CA PRO A 701 -17.98 7.50 8.46
C PRO A 701 -18.68 8.82 8.17
N VAL A 702 -20.01 8.83 8.15
CA VAL A 702 -20.81 10.06 7.98
C VAL A 702 -21.92 10.12 9.03
N VAL A 703 -22.18 11.32 9.56
CA VAL A 703 -23.30 11.56 10.49
C VAL A 703 -24.37 12.36 9.77
N GLU A 704 -25.61 11.91 9.89
CA GLU A 704 -26.81 12.64 9.54
C GLU A 704 -27.16 13.62 10.67
N PRO A 705 -27.13 14.94 10.42
CA PRO A 705 -27.13 15.93 11.49
C PRO A 705 -28.48 16.12 12.21
N GLU A 706 -29.62 15.81 11.58
CA GLU A 706 -30.95 16.09 12.16
C GLU A 706 -31.44 14.95 13.07
N SER A 707 -31.33 13.71 12.59
CA SER A 707 -31.70 12.47 13.27
C SER A 707 -30.56 11.89 14.11
N GLY A 708 -29.31 12.33 13.91
CA GLY A 708 -28.15 11.86 14.66
C GLY A 708 -27.78 10.41 14.33
N VAL A 709 -27.91 9.99 13.07
CA VAL A 709 -27.50 8.66 12.62
C VAL A 709 -26.06 8.68 12.11
N LEU A 710 -25.21 7.83 12.67
CA LEU A 710 -23.83 7.58 12.21
C LEU A 710 -23.80 6.36 11.29
N LEU A 711 -23.40 6.52 10.03
CA LEU A 711 -23.16 5.43 9.09
C LEU A 711 -21.67 5.08 9.01
N THR A 712 -21.35 3.80 9.21
CA THR A 712 -20.01 3.21 9.13
C THR A 712 -19.98 2.03 8.17
N ALA A 713 -18.80 1.49 7.87
CA ALA A 713 -18.61 0.41 6.91
C ALA A 713 -17.51 -0.59 7.35
N ALA A 714 -17.56 -1.78 6.76
CA ALA A 714 -16.51 -2.79 6.80
C ALA A 714 -16.46 -3.56 5.48
N TYR A 715 -15.28 -3.67 4.88
CA TYR A 715 -15.11 -4.31 3.58
C TYR A 715 -15.55 -5.78 3.64
N TRP A 716 -16.20 -6.24 2.57
CA TRP A 716 -16.90 -7.53 2.45
C TRP A 716 -17.99 -7.85 3.46
N THR A 717 -18.17 -7.03 4.49
CA THR A 717 -19.05 -7.32 5.62
C THR A 717 -20.34 -6.52 5.54
N GLY A 718 -20.27 -5.23 5.19
CA GLY A 718 -21.46 -4.39 5.11
C GLY A 718 -21.30 -2.96 5.60
N ARG A 719 -22.44 -2.29 5.71
CA ARG A 719 -22.61 -0.96 6.31
C ARG A 719 -23.47 -1.05 7.56
N PHE A 720 -23.15 -0.21 8.56
CA PHE A 720 -23.75 -0.26 9.89
C PHE A 720 -24.12 1.15 10.33
N ALA A 721 -25.40 1.36 10.63
CA ALA A 721 -25.88 2.63 11.14
C ALA A 721 -26.12 2.57 12.64
N HIS A 722 -25.64 3.58 13.33
CA HIS A 722 -25.75 3.71 14.77
C HIS A 722 -26.46 4.99 15.15
N ASN A 723 -27.15 5.00 16.29
CA ASN A 723 -27.46 6.24 16.96
C ASN A 723 -26.14 6.88 17.41
N ALA A 724 -25.83 8.08 16.92
CA ALA A 724 -24.56 8.75 17.15
C ALA A 724 -24.36 9.16 18.62
N VAL A 725 -25.43 9.29 19.40
CA VAL A 725 -25.38 9.67 20.82
C VAL A 725 -25.24 8.44 21.72
N THR A 726 -25.96 7.36 21.43
CA THR A 726 -26.00 6.17 22.32
C THR A 726 -25.09 5.02 21.86
N GLY A 727 -24.68 5.00 20.60
CA GLY A 727 -23.95 3.91 19.97
C GLY A 727 -24.82 2.70 19.59
N GLU A 728 -26.12 2.75 19.88
CA GLU A 728 -27.07 1.68 19.53
C GLU A 728 -27.06 1.42 18.02
N LEU A 729 -26.88 0.15 17.63
CA LEU A 729 -26.98 -0.26 16.23
C LEU A 729 -28.45 -0.19 15.80
N LEU A 730 -28.76 0.69 14.85
CA LEU A 730 -30.10 0.89 14.31
C LEU A 730 -30.41 -0.14 13.21
N TRP A 731 -29.47 -0.30 12.29
CA TRP A 731 -29.57 -1.29 11.21
C TRP A 731 -28.19 -1.68 10.66
N ALA A 732 -28.14 -2.84 10.01
CA ALA A 732 -26.96 -3.33 9.30
C ALA A 732 -27.36 -3.88 7.93
N LYS A 733 -26.58 -3.53 6.91
CA LYS A 733 -26.80 -3.94 5.52
C LYS A 733 -25.59 -4.74 5.03
N LYS A 734 -25.81 -6.03 4.74
CA LYS A 734 -24.76 -7.03 4.48
C LYS A 734 -24.99 -7.84 3.21
N ASP A 735 -25.88 -7.38 2.33
CA ASP A 735 -26.17 -8.07 1.07
C ASP A 735 -24.98 -8.00 0.10
N ASP A 736 -24.94 -8.94 -0.85
CA ASP A 736 -23.83 -9.06 -1.82
C ASP A 736 -23.62 -7.81 -2.67
N ASP A 737 -24.66 -7.02 -2.91
CA ASP A 737 -24.59 -5.83 -3.74
C ASP A 737 -23.94 -4.64 -3.01
N THR A 738 -23.96 -4.62 -1.67
CA THR A 738 -23.55 -3.45 -0.88
C THR A 738 -22.47 -3.74 0.16
N ARG A 739 -22.11 -5.01 0.37
CA ARG A 739 -21.04 -5.42 1.31
C ARG A 739 -19.63 -5.02 0.89
N ILE A 740 -19.43 -4.68 -0.39
CA ILE A 740 -18.21 -4.03 -0.88
C ILE A 740 -18.37 -2.53 -0.63
N ALA A 741 -17.83 -2.06 0.49
CA ALA A 741 -18.24 -0.80 1.12
C ALA A 741 -17.10 0.22 1.27
N ASP A 742 -16.16 0.30 0.32
CA ASP A 742 -15.05 1.27 0.35
C ASP A 742 -15.42 2.68 -0.09
N ASN A 743 -16.51 2.82 -0.85
CA ASN A 743 -16.98 4.13 -1.25
C ASN A 743 -17.45 4.94 -0.03
N SER A 744 -16.82 6.10 0.17
CA SER A 744 -17.14 7.02 1.25
C SER A 744 -18.55 7.62 1.04
N PRO A 745 -19.52 7.36 1.95
CA PRO A 745 -20.87 7.87 1.82
C PRO A 745 -20.95 9.39 2.00
N VAL A 746 -22.02 9.99 1.50
CA VAL A 746 -22.36 11.41 1.66
C VAL A 746 -23.81 11.55 2.12
N TYR A 747 -24.04 12.51 3.01
CA TYR A 747 -25.37 12.95 3.38
C TYR A 747 -25.81 14.13 2.50
N PHE A 748 -27.05 14.09 2.01
CA PHE A 748 -27.65 15.21 1.30
C PHE A 748 -29.18 15.19 1.46
N LYS A 749 -29.77 16.29 1.94
CA LYS A 749 -31.24 16.48 2.09
C LYS A 749 -31.98 15.29 2.71
N GLY A 750 -31.58 14.89 3.92
CA GLY A 750 -32.26 13.83 4.68
C GLY A 750 -31.95 12.40 4.26
N ARG A 751 -30.96 12.17 3.37
CA ARG A 751 -30.65 10.83 2.84
C ARG A 751 -29.15 10.54 2.83
N PHE A 752 -28.80 9.26 2.98
CA PHE A 752 -27.46 8.79 2.67
C PHE A 752 -27.33 8.38 1.21
N PHE A 753 -26.20 8.73 0.62
CA PHE A 753 -25.81 8.37 -0.74
C PHE A 753 -24.47 7.67 -0.70
N TYR A 754 -24.36 6.58 -1.46
CA TYR A 754 -23.09 5.91 -1.69
C TYR A 754 -23.20 5.05 -2.95
N ALA A 755 -22.05 4.58 -3.42
CA ALA A 755 -21.98 3.60 -4.49
C ALA A 755 -21.36 2.28 -4.00
N SER A 756 -21.64 1.23 -4.73
CA SER A 756 -21.03 -0.10 -4.60
C SER A 756 -20.84 -0.67 -6.02
N PRO A 757 -20.14 -1.81 -6.20
CA PRO A 757 -19.92 -2.35 -7.53
C PRO A 757 -21.23 -2.56 -8.30
N GLY A 758 -21.39 -1.78 -9.38
CA GLY A 758 -22.58 -1.81 -10.23
C GLY A 758 -23.80 -1.06 -9.72
N PHE A 759 -23.75 -0.31 -8.61
CA PHE A 759 -24.92 0.40 -8.08
C PHE A 759 -24.65 1.80 -7.49
N ILE A 760 -25.61 2.70 -7.68
CA ILE A 760 -25.80 3.94 -6.90
C ILE A 760 -26.96 3.71 -5.94
N MET A 761 -26.77 4.11 -4.68
CA MET A 761 -27.70 3.88 -3.59
C MET A 761 -28.16 5.21 -2.97
N GLU A 762 -29.48 5.36 -2.78
CA GLU A 762 -30.05 6.32 -1.84
C GLU A 762 -30.72 5.55 -0.70
N VAL A 763 -30.39 5.90 0.54
CA VAL A 763 -30.82 5.16 1.72
C VAL A 763 -31.42 6.11 2.75
N ASP A 764 -32.56 5.70 3.30
CA ASP A 764 -33.16 6.34 4.46
C ASP A 764 -32.26 6.15 5.71
N PRO A 765 -31.77 7.22 6.35
CA PRO A 765 -30.84 7.13 7.46
C PRO A 765 -31.35 6.30 8.64
N LEU A 766 -32.63 6.42 8.99
CA LEU A 766 -33.19 5.80 10.19
C LEU A 766 -33.49 4.30 10.01
N SER A 767 -34.08 3.92 8.87
CA SER A 767 -34.53 2.55 8.63
C SER A 767 -33.54 1.70 7.84
N GLY A 768 -32.62 2.32 7.10
CA GLY A 768 -31.71 1.61 6.18
C GLY A 768 -32.41 1.14 4.89
N ASN A 769 -33.65 1.56 4.66
CA ASN A 769 -34.40 1.22 3.46
C ASN A 769 -33.75 1.85 2.22
N GLU A 770 -33.61 1.05 1.17
CA GLU A 770 -33.17 1.52 -0.14
C GLU A 770 -34.31 2.32 -0.79
N LEU A 771 -34.16 3.64 -0.84
CA LEU A 771 -35.08 4.52 -1.54
C LEU A 771 -34.82 4.49 -3.05
N VAL A 772 -33.55 4.35 -3.42
CA VAL A 772 -33.10 4.16 -4.80
C VAL A 772 -31.97 3.13 -4.82
N LYS A 773 -32.04 2.22 -5.79
CA LYS A 773 -30.96 1.32 -6.19
C LYS A 773 -30.83 1.34 -7.71
N HIS A 774 -29.96 2.19 -8.21
CA HIS A 774 -29.79 2.39 -9.64
C HIS A 774 -28.59 1.59 -10.15
N LYS A 775 -28.80 0.75 -11.17
CA LYS A 775 -27.74 -0.08 -11.75
C LYS A 775 -26.85 0.76 -12.67
N ILE A 776 -25.55 0.66 -12.47
CA ILE A 776 -24.53 1.32 -13.29
C ILE A 776 -23.53 0.30 -13.86
N ASN A 777 -22.78 0.69 -14.88
CA ASN A 777 -21.77 -0.16 -15.51
C ASN A 777 -20.34 0.24 -15.11
N TYR A 778 -20.11 0.37 -13.81
CA TYR A 778 -18.82 0.78 -13.23
C TYR A 778 -18.46 -0.11 -12.05
N THR A 779 -17.16 -0.32 -11.85
CA THR A 779 -16.64 -0.97 -10.65
C THR A 779 -16.34 0.10 -9.61
N ILE A 780 -16.83 -0.07 -8.38
CA ILE A 780 -16.71 0.90 -7.30
C ILE A 780 -16.13 0.23 -6.05
N ASN A 781 -14.81 0.22 -5.99
CA ASN A 781 -13.97 -0.22 -4.86
C ASN A 781 -12.93 0.87 -4.56
N ASN A 782 -13.36 2.13 -4.51
CA ASN A 782 -12.48 3.27 -4.29
C ASN A 782 -12.98 4.11 -3.11
N ASN A 783 -12.13 4.96 -2.56
CA ASN A 783 -12.49 5.86 -1.46
C ASN A 783 -13.36 7.06 -1.91
N SER A 784 -13.48 7.28 -3.23
CA SER A 784 -14.00 8.54 -3.80
C SER A 784 -15.36 8.92 -3.22
N ARG A 785 -15.44 10.09 -2.59
CA ARG A 785 -16.71 10.61 -2.06
C ARG A 785 -17.53 11.23 -3.20
N PRO A 786 -18.77 10.75 -3.45
CA PRO A 786 -19.60 11.30 -4.53
C PRO A 786 -19.97 12.76 -4.30
N VAL A 787 -20.05 13.53 -5.39
CA VAL A 787 -20.68 14.86 -5.40
C VAL A 787 -22.16 14.68 -5.68
N VAL A 788 -22.99 15.18 -4.77
CA VAL A 788 -24.45 15.09 -4.86
C VAL A 788 -25.04 16.49 -4.81
N THR A 789 -25.79 16.85 -5.84
CA THR A 789 -26.63 18.06 -5.91
C THR A 789 -28.05 17.66 -6.29
N ASP A 790 -29.01 18.57 -6.35
CA ASP A 790 -30.36 18.23 -6.83
C ASP A 790 -30.38 17.59 -8.23
N LYS A 791 -29.41 17.95 -9.09
CA LYS A 791 -29.38 17.53 -10.51
C LYS A 791 -28.32 16.50 -10.85
N LEU A 792 -27.21 16.49 -10.12
CA LEU A 792 -26.01 15.73 -10.47
C LEU A 792 -25.63 14.76 -9.36
N PHE A 793 -25.27 13.55 -9.78
CA PHE A 793 -24.49 12.60 -9.00
C PHE A 793 -23.19 12.36 -9.75
N ILE A 794 -22.05 12.76 -9.20
CA ILE A 794 -20.74 12.59 -9.84
C ILE A 794 -19.87 11.74 -8.94
N LEU A 795 -19.21 10.73 -9.50
CA LEU A 795 -18.41 9.78 -8.73
C LEU A 795 -17.12 9.42 -9.47
N GLY A 796 -16.02 9.31 -8.74
CA GLY A 796 -14.83 8.62 -9.22
C GLY A 796 -15.07 7.11 -9.25
N THR A 797 -14.55 6.41 -10.25
CA THR A 797 -14.72 4.96 -10.45
C THR A 797 -13.39 4.24 -10.26
N THR A 798 -13.45 2.93 -10.07
CA THR A 798 -12.24 2.09 -10.01
C THR A 798 -11.66 1.83 -11.39
N ASP A 799 -12.49 1.77 -12.44
CA ASP A 799 -12.12 1.25 -13.75
C ASP A 799 -12.17 2.28 -14.91
N LYS A 800 -12.99 3.33 -14.83
CA LYS A 800 -13.33 4.19 -15.98
C LYS A 800 -13.25 5.70 -15.71
N GLY A 801 -12.40 6.16 -14.79
CA GLY A 801 -12.25 7.58 -14.49
C GLY A 801 -13.42 8.14 -13.69
N VAL A 802 -14.00 9.26 -14.11
CA VAL A 802 -15.12 9.94 -13.41
C VAL A 802 -16.39 9.85 -14.25
N ALA A 803 -17.53 9.58 -13.62
CA ALA A 803 -18.83 9.54 -14.28
C ALA A 803 -19.82 10.48 -13.60
N ALA A 804 -20.70 11.09 -14.39
CA ALA A 804 -21.80 11.91 -13.90
C ALA A 804 -23.14 11.38 -14.37
N PHE A 805 -24.14 11.50 -13.50
CA PHE A 805 -25.50 11.02 -13.71
C PHE A 805 -26.50 12.12 -13.37
N ASP A 806 -27.58 12.13 -14.14
CA ASP A 806 -28.71 13.04 -13.97
C ASP A 806 -29.67 12.52 -12.91
N ARG A 807 -29.67 13.14 -11.73
CA ARG A 807 -30.53 12.74 -10.61
C ARG A 807 -32.01 13.04 -10.86
N GLU A 808 -32.32 14.09 -11.61
CA GLU A 808 -33.71 14.47 -11.91
C GLU A 808 -34.34 13.49 -12.91
N ASN A 809 -33.52 12.92 -13.80
CA ASN A 809 -33.96 12.00 -14.86
C ASN A 809 -33.53 10.55 -14.60
N GLY A 810 -33.70 10.08 -13.36
CA GLY A 810 -33.58 8.67 -13.01
C GLY A 810 -32.16 8.10 -13.10
N TYR A 811 -31.14 8.92 -12.80
CA TYR A 811 -29.71 8.57 -12.84
C TYR A 811 -29.21 8.19 -14.24
N LYS A 812 -29.77 8.78 -15.30
CA LYS A 812 -29.21 8.61 -16.64
C LYS A 812 -27.78 9.14 -16.69
N GLU A 813 -26.84 8.35 -17.21
CA GLU A 813 -25.46 8.80 -17.42
C GLU A 813 -25.43 10.02 -18.35
N LEU A 814 -24.79 11.09 -17.90
CA LEU A 814 -24.58 12.33 -18.65
C LEU A 814 -23.28 12.27 -19.45
N TRP A 815 -22.21 11.86 -18.79
CA TRP A 815 -20.87 11.76 -19.36
C TRP A 815 -19.98 10.84 -18.52
N ASN A 816 -18.92 10.34 -19.17
CA ASN A 816 -17.82 9.62 -18.55
C ASN A 816 -16.48 10.23 -19.01
N PHE A 817 -15.74 10.82 -18.07
CA PHE A 817 -14.41 11.36 -18.31
C PHE A 817 -13.35 10.31 -17.99
N LYS A 818 -12.60 9.91 -19.02
CA LYS A 818 -11.55 8.89 -18.92
C LYS A 818 -10.21 9.54 -18.57
N THR A 819 -9.64 9.18 -17.42
CA THR A 819 -8.26 9.52 -17.06
C THR A 819 -7.27 8.62 -17.81
N ASN A 820 -5.97 8.82 -17.63
CA ASN A 820 -5.02 7.79 -18.06
C ASN A 820 -5.08 6.60 -17.07
N PRO A 821 -4.50 5.45 -17.43
CA PRO A 821 -4.27 4.36 -16.47
C PRO A 821 -3.44 4.83 -15.27
N GLY A 822 -3.75 4.29 -14.09
CA GLY A 822 -3.02 4.58 -12.86
C GLY A 822 -1.54 4.18 -12.94
N ILE A 823 -0.67 4.95 -12.28
CA ILE A 823 0.78 4.69 -12.20
C ILE A 823 1.07 3.46 -11.31
N ILE A 824 0.30 3.33 -10.23
CA ILE A 824 0.31 2.19 -9.30
C ILE A 824 -1.14 1.75 -9.03
N TYR A 825 -1.33 0.47 -8.74
CA TYR A 825 -2.64 -0.09 -8.43
C TYR A 825 -2.88 -0.04 -6.91
N THR A 826 -3.87 0.72 -6.45
CA THR A 826 -4.20 0.88 -5.02
C THR A 826 -5.48 0.16 -4.65
N ALA A 827 -6.57 0.40 -5.38
CA ALA A 827 -7.87 -0.14 -5.05
C ALA A 827 -7.88 -1.69 -5.03
N PRO A 828 -8.73 -2.33 -4.19
CA PRO A 828 -8.74 -3.77 -4.00
C PRO A 828 -8.90 -4.54 -5.31
N TYR A 829 -7.95 -5.45 -5.57
CA TYR A 829 -7.93 -6.35 -6.74
C TYR A 829 -7.86 -5.64 -8.10
N THR A 830 -7.55 -4.34 -8.11
CA THR A 830 -7.30 -3.57 -9.33
C THR A 830 -6.00 -3.98 -9.99
N LYS A 831 -6.03 -4.14 -11.31
CA LYS A 831 -4.88 -4.51 -12.16
C LYS A 831 -5.21 -4.22 -13.62
N ASP A 832 -4.22 -4.32 -14.50
CA ASP A 832 -4.39 -4.21 -15.96
C ASP A 832 -4.92 -2.85 -16.44
N PHE A 833 -4.15 -1.79 -16.22
CA PHE A 833 -4.39 -0.46 -16.82
C PHE A 833 -5.74 0.18 -16.46
N GLN A 834 -6.11 0.17 -15.18
CA GLN A 834 -7.36 0.79 -14.72
C GLN A 834 -7.25 2.30 -14.53
N MET A 835 -8.33 3.01 -14.87
CA MET A 835 -8.47 4.47 -14.75
C MET A 835 -9.03 4.84 -13.38
N THR A 836 -8.35 4.42 -12.32
CA THR A 836 -8.82 4.56 -10.94
C THR A 836 -8.79 6.01 -10.47
N VAL A 837 -9.87 6.44 -9.84
CA VAL A 837 -9.97 7.72 -9.14
C VAL A 837 -10.36 7.45 -7.68
N GLU A 838 -9.39 7.54 -6.78
CA GLU A 838 -9.58 7.39 -5.32
C GLU A 838 -10.01 8.71 -4.66
N SER A 839 -9.51 9.84 -5.16
CA SER A 839 -9.87 11.18 -4.67
C SER A 839 -11.38 11.43 -4.85
N GLY A 840 -12.00 12.03 -3.84
CA GLY A 840 -13.28 12.74 -4.01
C GLY A 840 -13.10 13.94 -4.93
N ALA A 841 -14.15 14.27 -5.67
CA ALA A 841 -14.17 15.43 -6.55
C ALA A 841 -14.71 16.67 -5.83
N PHE A 842 -14.18 17.84 -6.15
CA PHE A 842 -14.64 19.14 -5.63
C PHE A 842 -15.43 19.87 -6.72
N LEU A 843 -16.66 20.27 -6.41
CA LEU A 843 -17.52 21.05 -7.28
C LEU A 843 -17.44 22.54 -6.93
N ASP A 844 -17.13 23.37 -7.91
CA ASP A 844 -17.03 24.82 -7.78
C ASP A 844 -17.94 25.53 -8.80
N ARG A 845 -18.24 26.82 -8.55
CA ARG A 845 -18.95 27.72 -9.46
C ARG A 845 -18.06 28.89 -9.84
N VAL A 846 -17.65 28.91 -11.10
CA VAL A 846 -16.73 29.93 -11.63
C VAL A 846 -17.50 30.90 -12.51
N ALA A 847 -17.34 32.21 -12.28
CA ALA A 847 -18.00 33.23 -13.10
C ALA A 847 -17.46 33.22 -14.54
N ILE A 848 -18.37 33.29 -15.50
CA ILE A 848 -18.12 33.44 -16.94
C ILE A 848 -18.10 34.95 -17.26
N SER A 849 -17.20 35.75 -16.67
CA SER A 849 -17.26 37.21 -16.89
C SER A 849 -16.70 37.62 -18.26
N GLY A 850 -17.51 38.35 -19.04
CA GLY A 850 -17.08 39.19 -20.16
C GLY A 850 -16.94 40.68 -19.83
N GLU A 851 -17.12 41.10 -18.58
CA GLU A 851 -16.87 42.49 -18.17
C GLU A 851 -15.78 42.53 -17.11
N SER A 852 -14.74 43.34 -17.38
CA SER A 852 -13.67 43.58 -16.43
C SER A 852 -14.27 44.17 -15.16
N LEU A 853 -13.93 43.62 -14.00
CA LEU A 853 -14.07 44.31 -12.72
C LEU A 853 -13.02 45.44 -12.65
N ARG A 854 -13.16 46.45 -13.53
CA ARG A 854 -12.54 47.76 -13.40
C ARG A 854 -13.40 48.56 -12.43
N ASN A 855 -13.22 48.27 -11.15
CA ASN A 855 -13.22 49.27 -10.07
C ASN A 855 -12.78 48.54 -8.81
N GLY A 856 -11.67 49.00 -8.23
CA GLY A 856 -11.11 48.52 -6.97
C GLY A 856 -12.04 48.81 -5.79
N GLY A 857 -13.09 48.00 -5.68
CA GLY A 857 -13.89 47.84 -4.47
C GLY A 857 -13.30 46.71 -3.65
N ASP A 858 -12.56 47.10 -2.63
CA ASP A 858 -12.05 46.25 -1.57
C ASP A 858 -13.18 45.36 -0.99
N ILE A 859 -13.13 44.04 -1.24
CA ILE A 859 -14.02 43.05 -0.60
C ILE A 859 -13.44 42.65 0.79
N SER A 860 -12.42 43.36 1.29
CA SER A 860 -12.06 43.29 2.71
C SER A 860 -12.99 44.19 3.53
N LYS A 861 -14.18 43.65 3.88
CA LYS A 861 -14.96 43.97 5.10
C LYS A 861 -16.38 43.39 4.98
N SER A 862 -16.55 42.16 5.46
CA SER A 862 -17.67 41.79 6.33
C SER A 862 -17.30 40.48 7.03
N GLY A 863 -17.11 40.57 8.33
CA GLY A 863 -16.69 39.46 9.17
C GLY A 863 -17.80 38.43 9.33
N SER A 864 -17.55 37.24 8.81
CA SER A 864 -17.57 35.99 9.57
C SER A 864 -16.85 34.97 8.68
N VAL A 865 -15.59 34.72 9.03
CA VAL A 865 -14.78 33.68 8.41
C VAL A 865 -15.32 32.37 8.97
N VAL A 866 -16.24 31.72 8.25
CA VAL A 866 -16.37 30.26 8.36
C VAL A 866 -15.28 29.72 7.44
N GLU A 867 -14.18 29.37 8.08
CA GLU A 867 -13.11 28.60 7.48
C GLU A 867 -13.72 27.39 6.77
N GLY A 868 -13.25 27.12 5.55
CA GLY A 868 -13.67 25.94 4.79
C GLY A 868 -13.40 24.69 5.61
N VAL A 869 -14.44 24.22 6.29
CA VAL A 869 -14.43 22.98 7.02
C VAL A 869 -14.27 21.91 5.96
N ALA A 870 -13.11 21.29 5.90
CA ALA A 870 -13.09 19.87 5.58
C ALA A 870 -13.67 19.16 6.82
N SER A 871 -14.98 19.32 7.01
CA SER A 871 -15.74 18.59 8.00
C SER A 871 -15.97 17.21 7.43
N SER A 872 -15.37 16.22 8.07
CA SER A 872 -16.00 14.92 8.26
C SER A 872 -17.21 15.05 9.20
N GLY A 873 -18.07 16.03 8.91
CA GLY A 873 -19.22 16.44 9.70
C GLY A 873 -20.25 17.06 8.76
N GLY A 874 -21.25 16.24 8.43
CA GLY A 874 -22.64 16.67 8.22
C GLY A 874 -23.01 17.59 7.06
N ASP A 875 -22.12 18.35 6.44
CA ASP A 875 -22.45 19.10 5.23
C ASP A 875 -21.96 18.33 4.01
N GLY A 876 -22.89 18.03 3.10
CA GLY A 876 -22.56 17.56 1.78
C GLY A 876 -21.57 18.53 1.11
N GLY A 877 -21.03 18.15 -0.04
CA GLY A 877 -20.52 19.15 -0.98
C GLY A 877 -21.69 20.02 -1.48
N VAL A 878 -22.30 20.79 -0.58
CA VAL A 878 -23.17 21.88 -0.90
C VAL A 878 -22.21 22.94 -1.40
N GLY A 879 -22.12 23.08 -2.72
CA GLY A 879 -21.70 24.35 -3.29
C GLY A 879 -22.57 25.38 -2.60
N GLY A 880 -21.98 26.14 -1.67
CA GLY A 880 -22.72 27.14 -0.93
C GLY A 880 -23.43 27.99 -1.97
N GLU A 881 -24.77 27.99 -1.93
CA GLU A 881 -25.50 29.09 -2.54
C GLU A 881 -25.04 30.33 -1.78
N ARG A 882 -24.01 30.99 -2.31
CA ARG A 882 -23.96 32.43 -2.20
C ARG A 882 -25.25 32.89 -2.84
N GLY A 883 -26.24 33.19 -2.00
CA GLY A 883 -27.41 33.97 -2.38
C GLY A 883 -26.91 35.32 -2.88
N VAL A 884 -26.46 35.36 -4.13
CA VAL A 884 -26.33 36.60 -4.86
C VAL A 884 -27.75 37.01 -5.18
N ALA A 885 -28.11 38.23 -4.79
CA ALA A 885 -29.43 38.79 -5.03
C ALA A 885 -29.89 38.49 -6.48
N PRO A 886 -31.16 38.09 -6.71
CA PRO A 886 -31.68 37.91 -8.06
C PRO A 886 -31.56 39.25 -8.78
N GLY A 887 -30.59 39.39 -9.70
CA GLY A 887 -30.36 40.65 -10.41
C GLY A 887 -28.96 40.90 -10.95
N SER A 888 -27.90 40.21 -10.51
CA SER A 888 -26.58 40.36 -11.15
C SER A 888 -26.44 39.37 -12.30
N GLY A 889 -26.53 39.83 -13.55
CA GLY A 889 -26.44 39.03 -14.78
C GLY A 889 -25.07 38.38 -15.06
N VAL A 890 -24.40 37.83 -14.04
CA VAL A 890 -23.16 37.07 -14.18
C VAL A 890 -23.52 35.62 -14.44
N GLU A 891 -23.21 35.12 -15.64
CA GLU A 891 -23.31 33.68 -15.93
C GLU A 891 -22.21 32.93 -15.16
N TYR A 892 -22.54 31.75 -14.61
CA TYR A 892 -21.59 30.89 -13.90
C TYR A 892 -21.50 29.53 -14.56
N GLU A 893 -20.30 28.96 -14.55
CA GLU A 893 -20.03 27.59 -14.97
C GLU A 893 -19.78 26.71 -13.75
N GLU A 894 -20.38 25.52 -13.73
CA GLU A 894 -20.09 24.50 -12.72
C GLU A 894 -18.87 23.68 -13.15
N VAL A 895 -17.81 23.73 -12.34
CA VAL A 895 -16.50 23.13 -12.62
C VAL A 895 -16.20 22.07 -11.59
N LEU A 896 -15.68 20.94 -12.05
CA LEU A 896 -15.23 19.84 -11.21
C LEU A 896 -13.71 19.81 -11.19
N TYR A 897 -13.12 19.71 -10.00
CA TYR A 897 -11.70 19.45 -9.79
C TYR A 897 -11.52 18.08 -9.13
N PHE A 898 -10.52 17.30 -9.54
CA PHE A 898 -10.23 16.01 -8.91
C PHE A 898 -8.80 15.55 -9.22
N GLY A 899 -8.21 14.80 -8.29
CA GLY A 899 -6.97 14.06 -8.52
C GLY A 899 -7.24 12.64 -9.01
N ALA A 900 -6.27 12.05 -9.71
CA ALA A 900 -6.38 10.67 -10.19
C ALA A 900 -5.09 9.85 -9.94
N ASN A 901 -5.22 8.53 -10.01
CA ASN A 901 -4.10 7.60 -9.79
C ASN A 901 -3.04 7.67 -10.89
N ASP A 902 -3.33 8.34 -12.01
CA ASP A 902 -2.39 8.57 -13.10
C ASP A 902 -1.42 9.74 -12.86
N GLY A 903 -1.53 10.38 -11.69
CA GLY A 903 -0.66 11.45 -11.24
C GLY A 903 -1.03 12.84 -11.75
N TYR A 904 -2.24 13.01 -12.26
CA TYR A 904 -2.76 14.32 -12.68
C TYR A 904 -3.80 14.88 -11.72
N LEU A 905 -3.80 16.20 -11.62
CA LEU A 905 -4.92 17.00 -11.16
C LEU A 905 -5.71 17.47 -12.39
N TYR A 906 -7.02 17.23 -12.40
CA TYR A 906 -7.91 17.53 -13.52
C TYR A 906 -8.92 18.62 -13.20
N SER A 907 -9.34 19.32 -14.24
CA SER A 907 -10.54 20.15 -14.26
C SER A 907 -11.41 19.84 -15.47
N VAL A 908 -12.71 19.65 -15.23
CA VAL A 908 -13.73 19.41 -16.26
C VAL A 908 -14.99 20.22 -15.95
N ASN A 909 -15.81 20.50 -16.96
CA ASN A 909 -17.15 21.02 -16.73
C ASN A 909 -18.02 19.94 -16.06
N ALA A 910 -18.69 20.27 -14.95
CA ALA A 910 -19.43 19.29 -14.15
C ALA A 910 -20.70 18.76 -14.84
N ARG A 911 -21.28 19.51 -15.79
CA ARG A 911 -22.50 19.09 -16.52
C ARG A 911 -22.21 18.37 -17.82
N SER A 912 -21.19 18.78 -18.57
CA SER A 912 -20.88 18.24 -19.89
C SER A 912 -19.70 17.27 -19.90
N GLY A 913 -18.87 17.25 -18.85
CA GLY A 913 -17.64 16.45 -18.80
C GLY A 913 -16.53 17.00 -19.71
N VAL A 914 -16.72 18.18 -20.30
CA VAL A 914 -15.73 18.80 -21.19
C VAL A 914 -14.47 19.13 -20.42
N PHE A 915 -13.34 18.62 -20.93
CA PHE A 915 -12.01 18.87 -20.39
C PHE A 915 -11.66 20.36 -20.42
N ARG A 916 -11.16 20.89 -19.30
CA ARG A 916 -10.67 22.26 -19.19
C ARG A 916 -9.15 22.30 -19.14
N TRP A 917 -8.56 21.66 -18.13
CA TRP A 917 -7.12 21.62 -17.95
C TRP A 917 -6.70 20.43 -17.08
N ARG A 918 -5.42 20.06 -17.14
CA ARG A 918 -4.79 19.16 -16.16
C ARG A 918 -3.37 19.59 -15.83
N ILE A 919 -2.91 19.30 -14.61
CA ILE A 919 -1.54 19.51 -14.15
C ILE A 919 -0.93 18.15 -13.82
N ASN A 920 0.26 17.86 -14.34
CA ASN A 920 1.00 16.65 -14.00
C ASN A 920 1.72 16.84 -12.66
N LEU A 921 1.30 16.12 -11.62
CA LEU A 921 1.97 16.10 -10.33
C LEU A 921 3.05 15.00 -10.29
N GLY A 922 2.95 14.00 -11.17
CA GLY A 922 3.94 12.95 -11.35
C GLY A 922 3.87 11.80 -10.34
N ALA A 923 2.95 11.87 -9.38
CA ALA A 923 2.63 10.80 -8.44
C ALA A 923 1.10 10.77 -8.19
N PRO A 924 0.51 9.59 -7.93
CA PRO A 924 -0.93 9.44 -7.70
C PRO A 924 -1.52 10.44 -6.70
N VAL A 925 -2.74 10.92 -6.94
CA VAL A 925 -3.47 11.78 -5.99
C VAL A 925 -4.62 10.96 -5.40
N LEU A 926 -4.42 10.49 -4.17
CA LEU A 926 -5.33 9.54 -3.50
C LEU A 926 -6.30 10.21 -2.52
N GLY A 927 -5.84 11.25 -1.81
CA GLY A 927 -6.66 12.06 -0.91
C GLY A 927 -7.53 13.06 -1.67
N ASN A 928 -8.58 13.56 -1.01
CA ASN A 928 -9.42 14.62 -1.57
C ASN A 928 -8.61 15.92 -1.69
N ILE A 929 -8.99 16.76 -2.65
CA ILE A 929 -8.48 18.12 -2.78
C ILE A 929 -9.29 19.10 -1.93
N VAL A 930 -8.69 20.24 -1.59
CA VAL A 930 -9.39 21.34 -0.90
C VAL A 930 -9.14 22.66 -1.63
N VAL A 931 -10.18 23.48 -1.77
CA VAL A 931 -10.07 24.83 -2.35
C VAL A 931 -10.32 25.86 -1.26
N SER A 932 -9.40 26.81 -1.08
CA SER A 932 -9.52 27.92 -0.15
C SER A 932 -9.08 29.22 -0.82
N VAL A 933 -9.99 30.20 -0.87
CA VAL A 933 -9.75 31.56 -1.41
C VAL A 933 -9.17 31.56 -2.84
N GLY A 934 -9.65 30.63 -3.69
CA GLY A 934 -9.18 30.51 -5.08
C GLY A 934 -7.80 29.85 -5.23
N VAL A 935 -7.33 29.15 -4.19
CA VAL A 935 -6.15 28.27 -4.25
C VAL A 935 -6.60 26.85 -3.95
N LEU A 936 -6.25 25.92 -4.82
CA LEU A 936 -6.45 24.48 -4.65
C LEU A 936 -5.21 23.88 -4.01
N TYR A 937 -5.41 23.04 -2.98
CA TYR A 937 -4.37 22.26 -2.33
C TYR A 937 -4.62 20.76 -2.55
N ALA A 938 -3.56 20.03 -2.89
CA ALA A 938 -3.58 18.59 -3.11
C ALA A 938 -2.30 17.94 -2.55
N SER A 939 -2.43 16.74 -1.95
CA SER A 939 -1.30 15.89 -1.58
C SER A 939 -1.13 14.80 -2.63
N ASP A 940 0.09 14.63 -3.15
CA ASP A 940 0.44 13.47 -3.97
C ASP A 940 1.09 12.34 -3.15
N PHE A 941 1.04 11.15 -3.70
CA PHE A 941 1.57 9.93 -3.08
C PHE A 941 3.06 10.00 -2.76
N ALA A 942 3.85 10.80 -3.50
CA ALA A 942 5.28 10.98 -3.25
C ALA A 942 5.59 11.90 -2.06
N GLY A 943 4.57 12.41 -1.38
CA GLY A 943 4.72 13.24 -0.20
C GLY A 943 4.68 14.74 -0.47
N ASN A 944 4.29 15.18 -1.67
CA ASN A 944 4.26 16.60 -2.01
C ASN A 944 2.87 17.21 -1.81
N VAL A 945 2.83 18.37 -1.17
CA VAL A 945 1.65 19.24 -1.11
C VAL A 945 1.80 20.34 -2.16
N TRP A 946 0.82 20.43 -3.05
CA TRP A 946 0.77 21.37 -4.16
C TRP A 946 -0.23 22.47 -3.87
N ALA A 947 0.16 23.72 -4.05
CA ALA A 947 -0.74 24.87 -4.03
C ALA A 947 -0.90 25.44 -5.45
N VAL A 948 -2.13 25.45 -5.97
CA VAL A 948 -2.44 25.85 -7.34
C VAL A 948 -3.42 27.02 -7.33
N SER A 949 -3.01 28.16 -7.87
CA SER A 949 -3.91 29.30 -8.13
C SER A 949 -4.97 28.88 -9.15
N LEU A 950 -6.22 29.18 -8.83
CA LEU A 950 -7.38 29.08 -9.73
C LEU A 950 -7.84 30.47 -10.25
N LYS A 951 -7.03 31.50 -9.99
CA LYS A 951 -7.23 32.90 -10.41
C LYS A 951 -6.04 33.43 -11.17
#